data_AF-A0A291GRQ4-F1
#
_entry.id   AF-A0A291GRQ4-F1
#
_cell.length_a   1.000
_cell.length_b   1.000
_cell.length_c   1.000
_cell.angle_alpha   90.00
_cell.angle_beta   90.00
_cell.angle_gamma   90.00
#
_symmetry.space_group_name_H-M   'P 1'
#
loop_
_entity.id
_entity.type
_entity.pdbx_description
1 polymer ?
#
loop_
_entity_poly.entity_id
_entity_poly.type
_entity_poly.pdbx_seq_one_letter_code
_entity_poly.pdbx_strand_id
1 'polypeptide(L)'
;MRAGDRRLRRLPPRPVTRRGAGGILAGAAVLTALVTAVALVGLWHLTQGTSDVGLTDLLRYLAGRRSDARAVTVTEVLLASRLPRLAAGIAVGIALGVAGAMLQSVSRNALASPDTLAVTAGSYFALSAVAAFGLAVPLWASGAVAFVGGLLAAGVVLAIAGGAGSSTTRLILAGSAVAMALQAGTSMLLILFEAETTGLYAWGSGSLTQLNLEASLRALPVIGLGLLAALLLSRRLDVLSLGDDAASTLGIPVTSTRVVVVLCAVLLTAVSVTVAGPMAFVGLGAPVLARLLGGLVGVVHRHHLLIPVSGLLGALIVLLADVGLRALLTPQGAAAIPTGIPTALLGAVMIVVLARRLRDSGPAAQPPQARIGLRSLRRFLLVLAVLGALVAAVVLLGLLAGSLWLRTGDILLWLRGGAPELIARALTDRLPRVGAAVLAGAALALAGTVVQTTVRNPLAEPGLLGITAGAGLGAATVVTTLDGGRLLMIVCAVLVGVATFALIALLAWRRGLAPERFVLVGIGTGYGMSALTTFLLLSANPFDTPTILTWLSGTTYGRSLGDVVPVLIALVLITPLLLGMHRELDLLAIDEDTPRVLGVRLERTRLAVMGVAAVLASISVVAVGVVGFVGLVAPHLARALVGGRHLRTIPAAMLLGGGLVGLADALGRSLIAPAQIPAGLMVAVLGAPYFVWLLWRSRA
;
A
#
# COMPACT_ATOMS: atom_id res chain seq x y z
N MET A 1 -19.77 -9.48 -48.73
CA MET A 1 -21.20 -9.13 -48.52
C MET A 1 -21.43 -8.83 -47.04
N ARG A 2 -21.78 -7.58 -46.72
CA ARG A 2 -22.24 -7.00 -45.42
C ARG A 2 -21.33 -7.17 -44.19
N ALA A 3 -20.18 -6.47 -44.19
CA ALA A 3 -19.49 -6.08 -42.97
C ALA A 3 -20.13 -4.78 -42.41
N GLY A 4 -20.65 -4.85 -41.20
CA GLY A 4 -21.36 -3.76 -40.54
C GLY A 4 -20.44 -2.62 -40.13
N ASP A 5 -20.54 -1.53 -40.88
CA ASP A 5 -20.00 -0.21 -40.63
C ASP A 5 -20.65 0.41 -39.37
N ARG A 6 -20.26 -0.05 -38.16
CA ARG A 6 -20.60 0.64 -36.91
C ARG A 6 -19.61 1.77 -36.68
N ARG A 7 -19.88 2.88 -37.36
CA ARG A 7 -19.30 4.19 -37.11
C ARG A 7 -19.13 4.42 -35.61
N LEU A 8 -17.90 4.78 -35.24
CA LEU A 8 -17.52 5.41 -34.00
C LEU A 8 -18.42 6.63 -33.72
N ARG A 9 -19.57 6.41 -33.08
CA ARG A 9 -20.27 7.49 -32.37
C ARG A 9 -19.41 7.85 -31.17
N ARG A 10 -18.44 8.75 -31.39
CA ARG A 10 -18.00 9.67 -30.33
C ARG A 10 -19.30 10.32 -29.85
N LEU A 11 -19.78 9.92 -28.67
CA LEU A 11 -20.83 10.67 -28.00
C LEU A 11 -20.34 12.13 -27.96
N PRO A 12 -21.10 13.11 -28.44
CA PRO A 12 -20.71 14.50 -28.27
C PRO A 12 -20.49 14.72 -26.77
N PRO A 13 -19.50 15.55 -26.36
CA PRO A 13 -19.41 15.94 -24.96
C PRO A 13 -20.79 16.48 -24.57
N ARG A 14 -21.42 15.86 -23.56
CA ARG A 14 -22.70 16.36 -23.04
C ARG A 14 -22.51 17.85 -22.75
N PRO A 15 -23.39 18.72 -23.24
CA PRO A 15 -23.22 20.16 -23.05
C PRO A 15 -23.09 20.40 -21.55
N VAL A 16 -21.98 21.04 -21.17
CA VAL A 16 -21.77 21.58 -19.82
C VAL A 16 -23.04 22.34 -19.48
N THR A 17 -23.77 21.88 -18.46
CA THR A 17 -25.02 22.48 -18.05
C THR A 17 -24.80 23.99 -17.90
N ARG A 18 -25.56 24.76 -18.69
CA ARG A 18 -25.57 26.22 -18.66
C ARG A 18 -25.75 26.67 -17.20
N ARG A 19 -25.18 27.83 -16.85
CA ARG A 19 -25.40 28.57 -15.59
C ARG A 19 -26.89 28.95 -15.43
N GLY A 20 -27.78 27.96 -15.29
CA GLY A 20 -29.20 28.14 -15.02
C GLY A 20 -29.47 27.94 -13.53
N ALA A 21 -30.51 28.58 -13.01
CA ALA A 21 -30.98 28.43 -11.63
C ALA A 21 -31.14 26.96 -11.20
N GLY A 22 -31.52 26.07 -12.13
CA GLY A 22 -31.62 24.63 -11.88
C GLY A 22 -30.30 23.95 -11.51
N GLY A 23 -29.16 24.44 -12.00
CA GLY A 23 -27.84 23.91 -11.63
C GLY A 23 -27.43 24.28 -10.21
N ILE A 24 -27.79 25.50 -9.77
CA ILE A 24 -27.53 25.98 -8.41
C ILE A 24 -28.42 25.22 -7.42
N LEU A 25 -29.71 25.08 -7.73
CA LEU A 25 -30.65 24.31 -6.90
C LEU A 25 -30.23 22.84 -6.77
N ALA A 26 -29.80 22.20 -7.87
CA ALA A 26 -29.31 20.82 -7.84
C ALA A 26 -28.02 20.69 -6.99
N GLY A 27 -27.08 21.64 -7.10
CA GLY A 27 -25.87 21.66 -6.28
C GLY A 27 -26.18 21.85 -4.80
N ALA A 28 -27.08 22.78 -4.46
CA ALA A 28 -27.55 23.01 -3.09
C ALA A 28 -28.24 21.76 -2.53
N ALA A 29 -29.10 21.11 -3.31
CA ALA A 29 -29.80 19.88 -2.90
C ALA A 29 -28.83 18.73 -2.60
N VAL A 30 -27.74 18.57 -3.37
CA VAL A 30 -26.70 17.56 -3.09
C VAL A 30 -25.99 17.88 -1.77
N LEU A 31 -25.61 19.13 -1.54
CA LEU A 31 -24.94 19.54 -0.31
C LEU A 31 -25.85 19.37 0.91
N THR A 32 -27.12 19.80 0.82
CA THR A 32 -28.07 19.63 1.93
C THR A 32 -28.33 18.16 2.20
N ALA A 33 -28.50 17.32 1.18
CA ALA A 33 -28.66 15.88 1.36
C ALA A 33 -27.46 15.24 2.07
N LEU A 34 -26.23 15.62 1.69
CA LEU A 34 -25.01 15.10 2.33
C LEU A 34 -24.83 15.60 3.76
N VAL A 35 -25.09 16.89 4.03
CA VAL A 35 -25.06 17.42 5.40
C VAL A 35 -26.09 16.71 6.27
N THR A 36 -27.32 16.51 5.77
CA THR A 36 -28.36 15.76 6.48
C THR A 36 -27.94 14.31 6.71
N ALA A 37 -27.33 13.65 5.73
CA ALA A 37 -26.82 12.29 5.89
C ALA A 37 -25.73 12.21 6.97
N VAL A 38 -24.77 13.14 6.98
CA VAL A 38 -23.73 13.22 8.02
C VAL A 38 -24.36 13.48 9.39
N ALA A 39 -25.36 14.35 9.49
CA ALA A 39 -26.06 14.62 10.73
C ALA A 39 -26.83 13.39 11.25
N LEU A 40 -27.57 12.69 10.39
CA LEU A 40 -28.31 11.47 10.75
C LEU A 40 -27.39 10.34 11.20
N VAL A 41 -26.29 10.10 10.46
CA VAL A 41 -25.28 9.10 10.85
C VAL A 41 -24.56 9.55 12.13
N GLY A 42 -24.32 10.85 12.30
CA GLY A 42 -23.77 11.40 13.54
C GLY A 42 -24.69 11.18 14.74
N LEU A 43 -26.00 11.36 14.58
CA LEU A 43 -26.99 11.02 15.62
C LEU A 43 -26.94 9.52 15.93
N TRP A 44 -26.86 8.66 14.91
CA TRP A 44 -26.72 7.22 15.12
C TRP A 44 -25.39 6.86 15.83
N HIS A 45 -24.29 7.52 15.49
CA HIS A 45 -23.02 7.37 16.18
C HIS A 45 -23.14 7.70 17.68
N LEU A 46 -23.87 8.77 18.01
CA LEU A 46 -24.08 9.19 19.39
C LEU A 46 -24.94 8.22 20.20
N THR A 47 -25.70 7.29 19.59
CA THR A 47 -26.49 6.30 20.36
C THR A 47 -25.68 5.07 20.75
N GLN A 48 -24.55 4.80 20.08
CA GLN A 48 -23.71 3.65 20.36
C GLN A 48 -22.66 3.97 21.44
N GLY A 49 -22.35 3.00 22.31
CA GLY A 49 -21.34 3.15 23.37
C GLY A 49 -21.20 1.90 24.22
N THR A 50 -20.12 1.83 25.01
CA THR A 50 -19.94 0.82 26.06
C THR A 50 -20.82 1.09 27.29
N SER A 51 -21.26 2.34 27.46
CA SER A 51 -22.19 2.76 28.49
C SER A 51 -23.65 2.44 28.10
N ASP A 52 -24.51 2.13 29.07
CA ASP A 52 -25.97 1.89 28.89
C ASP A 52 -26.79 3.13 28.48
N VAL A 53 -26.15 4.21 28.01
CA VAL A 53 -26.80 5.41 27.50
C VAL A 53 -27.31 5.16 26.08
N GLY A 54 -28.61 4.97 25.95
CA GLY A 54 -29.31 4.75 24.68
C GLY A 54 -29.97 6.01 24.10
N LEU A 55 -30.69 5.85 22.98
CA LEU A 55 -31.40 6.94 22.29
C LEU A 55 -32.44 7.64 23.19
N THR A 56 -33.16 6.89 24.03
CA THR A 56 -34.20 7.45 24.91
C THR A 56 -33.62 8.34 26.00
N ASP A 57 -32.42 8.05 26.48
CA ASP A 57 -31.71 8.87 27.46
C ASP A 57 -31.19 10.16 26.82
N LEU A 58 -30.71 10.10 25.57
CA LEU A 58 -30.32 11.28 24.79
C LEU A 58 -31.50 12.20 24.50
N LEU A 59 -32.66 11.64 24.14
CA LEU A 59 -33.87 12.42 23.92
C LEU A 59 -34.39 13.07 25.21
N ARG A 60 -34.30 12.36 26.35
CA ARG A 60 -34.62 12.93 27.67
C ARG A 60 -33.67 14.06 28.06
N TYR A 61 -32.37 13.89 27.79
CA TYR A 61 -31.36 14.93 27.98
C TYR A 61 -31.64 16.18 27.14
N LEU A 62 -31.95 16.00 25.84
CA LEU A 62 -32.31 17.11 24.93
C LEU A 62 -33.63 17.79 25.34
N ALA A 63 -34.57 17.05 25.92
CA ALA A 63 -35.81 17.58 26.48
C ALA A 63 -35.62 18.28 27.84
N GLY A 64 -34.38 18.45 28.31
CA GLY A 64 -34.05 19.11 29.58
C GLY A 64 -34.33 18.28 30.83
N ARG A 65 -34.76 17.02 30.69
CA ARG A 65 -35.04 16.11 31.81
C ARG A 65 -33.74 15.41 32.23
N ARG A 66 -33.09 15.96 33.26
CA ARG A 66 -31.88 15.38 33.85
C ARG A 66 -32.28 14.30 34.87
N SER A 67 -31.69 13.12 34.76
CA SER A 67 -31.84 12.06 35.76
C SER A 67 -30.49 11.87 36.45
N ASP A 68 -30.35 12.35 37.69
CA ASP A 68 -29.11 12.28 38.47
C ASP A 68 -28.91 10.93 39.19
N ALA A 69 -29.80 9.96 38.97
CA ALA A 69 -29.81 8.67 39.67
C ALA A 69 -28.80 7.63 39.14
N ARG A 70 -27.96 7.96 38.15
CA ARG A 70 -26.95 7.05 37.59
C ARG A 70 -25.54 7.44 38.05
N ALA A 71 -24.70 6.43 38.30
CA ALA A 71 -23.30 6.62 38.70
C ALA A 71 -22.42 7.32 37.65
N VAL A 72 -22.83 7.32 36.37
CA VAL A 72 -22.20 8.09 35.29
C VAL A 72 -23.28 8.89 34.58
N THR A 73 -23.09 10.20 34.44
CA THR A 73 -24.08 11.07 33.81
C THR A 73 -24.05 10.94 32.29
N VAL A 74 -25.21 11.16 31.64
CA VAL A 74 -25.30 11.22 30.17
C VAL A 74 -24.36 12.28 29.60
N THR A 75 -24.20 13.40 30.31
CA THR A 75 -23.32 14.51 29.93
C THR A 75 -21.85 14.09 29.92
N GLU A 76 -21.38 13.36 30.93
CA GLU A 76 -20.00 12.86 30.99
C GLU A 76 -19.70 11.90 29.83
N VAL A 77 -20.60 10.94 29.56
CA VAL A 77 -20.42 10.01 28.44
C VAL A 77 -20.36 10.74 27.10
N LEU A 78 -21.24 11.74 26.90
CA LEU A 78 -21.29 12.53 25.68
C LEU A 78 -20.02 13.37 25.48
N LEU A 79 -19.61 14.12 26.50
CA LEU A 79 -18.48 15.06 26.41
C LEU A 79 -17.13 14.35 26.46
N ALA A 80 -16.99 13.27 27.23
CA ALA A 80 -15.72 12.58 27.42
C ALA A 80 -15.40 11.61 26.26
N SER A 81 -16.40 11.01 25.62
CA SER A 81 -16.17 9.93 24.64
C SER A 81 -16.90 10.10 23.30
N ARG A 82 -18.21 10.36 23.31
CA ARG A 82 -19.01 10.26 22.07
C ARG A 82 -18.84 11.47 21.14
N LEU A 83 -18.89 12.69 21.68
CA LEU A 83 -18.72 13.93 20.90
C LEU A 83 -17.28 14.11 20.37
N PRO A 84 -16.21 13.88 21.16
CA PRO A 84 -14.84 13.96 20.64
C PRO A 84 -14.60 13.03 19.45
N ARG A 85 -15.06 11.78 19.55
CA ARG A 85 -14.97 10.77 18.48
C ARG A 85 -15.73 11.17 17.23
N LEU A 86 -16.97 11.66 17.39
CA LEU A 86 -17.79 12.15 16.28
C LEU A 86 -17.13 13.36 15.58
N ALA A 87 -16.71 14.36 16.36
CA ALA A 87 -16.07 15.57 15.86
C ALA A 87 -14.78 15.25 15.12
N ALA A 88 -13.96 14.34 15.67
CA ALA A 88 -12.75 13.86 15.01
C ALA A 88 -13.07 13.15 13.69
N GLY A 89 -14.03 12.22 13.67
CA GLY A 89 -14.41 11.50 12.45
C GLY A 89 -14.88 12.43 11.33
N ILE A 90 -15.66 13.46 11.66
CA ILE A 90 -16.08 14.50 10.71
C ILE A 90 -14.87 15.30 10.22
N ALA A 91 -14.05 15.81 11.13
CA ALA A 91 -12.90 16.66 10.80
C ALA A 91 -11.88 15.93 9.91
N VAL A 92 -11.47 14.73 10.32
CA VAL A 92 -10.55 13.82 9.60
C VAL A 92 -11.12 13.45 8.23
N GLY A 93 -12.39 13.07 8.18
CA GLY A 93 -13.06 12.71 6.93
C GLY A 93 -13.10 13.87 5.94
N ILE A 94 -13.44 15.09 6.39
CA ILE A 94 -13.41 16.29 5.57
C ILE A 94 -11.98 16.57 5.07
N ALA A 95 -11.01 16.57 5.97
CA ALA A 95 -9.62 16.87 5.65
C ALA A 95 -9.06 15.92 4.58
N LEU A 96 -9.23 14.61 4.76
CA LEU A 96 -8.76 13.59 3.80
C LEU A 96 -9.55 13.64 2.49
N GLY A 97 -10.86 13.83 2.53
CA GLY A 97 -11.69 13.95 1.33
C GLY A 97 -11.31 15.16 0.47
N VAL A 98 -11.04 16.31 1.09
CA VAL A 98 -10.57 17.53 0.42
C VAL A 98 -9.15 17.37 -0.11
N ALA A 99 -8.21 16.86 0.71
CA ALA A 99 -6.84 16.59 0.29
C ALA A 99 -6.80 15.63 -0.92
N GLY A 100 -7.64 14.59 -0.87
CA GLY A 100 -7.87 13.65 -1.96
C GLY A 100 -8.34 14.33 -3.25
N ALA A 101 -9.40 15.15 -3.17
CA ALA A 101 -9.92 15.90 -4.31
C ALA A 101 -8.84 16.79 -4.95
N MET A 102 -8.08 17.51 -4.11
CA MET A 102 -6.98 18.37 -4.54
C MET A 102 -5.89 17.60 -5.28
N LEU A 103 -5.41 16.49 -4.70
CA LEU A 103 -4.37 15.66 -5.29
C LEU A 103 -4.84 14.99 -6.58
N GLN A 104 -6.04 14.42 -6.62
CA GLN A 104 -6.60 13.81 -7.84
C GLN A 104 -6.77 14.81 -8.98
N SER A 105 -7.11 16.05 -8.66
CA SER A 105 -7.31 17.10 -9.66
C SER A 105 -6.00 17.63 -10.22
N VAL A 106 -5.00 17.90 -9.38
CA VAL A 106 -3.67 18.33 -9.84
C VAL A 106 -2.94 17.20 -10.58
N SER A 107 -3.09 15.97 -10.11
CA SER A 107 -2.46 14.80 -10.71
C SER A 107 -3.11 14.40 -12.03
N ARG A 108 -4.38 14.80 -12.24
CA ARG A 108 -5.30 14.24 -13.25
C ARG A 108 -5.37 12.72 -13.17
N ASN A 109 -5.26 12.17 -11.96
CA ASN A 109 -5.28 10.75 -11.69
C ASN A 109 -6.23 10.46 -10.53
N ALA A 110 -7.31 9.71 -10.80
CA ALA A 110 -8.31 9.32 -9.80
C ALA A 110 -7.74 8.40 -8.70
N LEU A 111 -6.55 7.84 -8.90
CA LEU A 111 -5.86 6.98 -7.94
C LEU A 111 -4.86 7.74 -7.07
N ALA A 112 -4.65 9.04 -7.31
CA ALA A 112 -3.85 9.83 -6.41
C ALA A 112 -4.54 9.92 -5.05
N SER A 113 -3.82 9.58 -4.01
CA SER A 113 -4.24 9.70 -2.63
C SER A 113 -3.17 10.43 -1.82
N PRO A 114 -3.52 10.99 -0.65
CA PRO A 114 -2.52 11.60 0.21
C PRO A 114 -1.40 10.66 0.66
N ASP A 115 -1.67 9.36 0.75
CA ASP A 115 -0.66 8.34 1.08
C ASP A 115 0.46 8.27 0.03
N THR A 116 0.19 8.70 -1.21
CA THR A 116 1.21 8.82 -2.28
C THR A 116 2.24 9.92 -2.02
N LEU A 117 2.13 10.70 -0.95
CA LEU A 117 3.15 11.67 -0.53
C LEU A 117 3.93 11.22 0.70
N ALA A 118 3.76 9.95 1.12
CA ALA A 118 4.41 9.37 2.29
C ALA A 118 4.15 10.11 3.62
N VAL A 119 3.19 11.05 3.68
CA VAL A 119 2.86 11.83 4.89
C VAL A 119 2.51 10.88 6.03
N THR A 120 1.57 9.97 5.78
CA THR A 120 1.11 8.98 6.75
C THR A 120 2.25 8.09 7.27
N ALA A 121 3.11 7.60 6.36
CA ALA A 121 4.25 6.76 6.70
C ALA A 121 5.32 7.53 7.50
N GLY A 122 5.55 8.82 7.16
CA GLY A 122 6.46 9.71 7.88
C GLY A 122 5.99 10.03 9.28
N SER A 123 4.71 10.32 9.45
CA SER A 123 4.11 10.53 10.78
C SER A 123 4.27 9.31 11.67
N TYR A 124 3.98 8.13 11.13
CA TYR A 124 4.06 6.89 11.90
C TYR A 124 5.51 6.50 12.23
N PHE A 125 6.42 6.64 11.27
CA PHE A 125 7.84 6.39 11.50
C PHE A 125 8.43 7.34 12.56
N ALA A 126 8.09 8.63 12.51
CA ALA A 126 8.59 9.62 13.48
C ALA A 126 8.13 9.30 14.91
N LEU A 127 6.85 8.97 15.10
CA LEU A 127 6.34 8.54 16.40
C LEU A 127 7.01 7.25 16.88
N SER A 128 7.16 6.27 15.98
CA SER A 128 7.81 5.00 16.30
C SER A 128 9.27 5.17 16.68
N ALA A 129 9.98 6.09 16.02
CA ALA A 129 11.38 6.41 16.35
C ALA A 129 11.47 7.08 17.73
N VAL A 130 10.63 8.08 18.01
CA VAL A 130 10.62 8.76 19.32
C VAL A 130 10.33 7.77 20.45
N ALA A 131 9.34 6.90 20.28
CA ALA A 131 9.01 5.87 21.26
C ALA A 131 10.14 4.84 21.41
N ALA A 132 10.66 4.30 20.31
CA ALA A 132 11.71 3.28 20.33
C ALA A 132 12.99 3.72 21.06
N PHE A 133 13.35 5.01 21.00
CA PHE A 133 14.51 5.56 21.71
C PHE A 133 14.20 6.05 23.13
N GLY A 134 13.00 5.76 23.66
CA GLY A 134 12.61 6.12 25.03
C GLY A 134 12.51 7.63 25.26
N LEU A 135 12.30 8.42 24.20
CA LEU A 135 12.19 9.87 24.33
C LEU A 135 10.81 10.22 24.88
N ALA A 136 10.77 10.63 26.16
CA ALA A 136 9.55 11.07 26.81
C ALA A 136 9.04 12.37 26.19
N VAL A 137 8.01 12.25 25.35
CA VAL A 137 7.35 13.40 24.71
C VAL A 137 5.96 13.58 25.35
N PRO A 138 5.63 14.78 25.86
CA PRO A 138 4.28 15.06 26.35
C PRO A 138 3.20 14.69 25.33
N LEU A 139 2.02 14.25 25.77
CA LEU A 139 0.93 13.80 24.89
C LEU A 139 0.52 14.84 23.83
N TRP A 140 0.63 16.13 24.13
CA TRP A 140 0.35 17.19 23.15
C TRP A 140 1.46 17.35 22.10
N ALA A 141 2.69 17.01 22.45
CA ALA A 141 3.86 17.11 21.59
C ALA A 141 4.01 15.87 20.69
N SER A 142 3.43 14.72 21.04
CA SER A 142 3.39 13.55 20.15
C SER A 142 2.64 13.88 18.85
N GLY A 143 1.56 14.66 18.93
CA GLY A 143 0.87 15.16 17.74
C GLY A 143 1.75 16.05 16.86
N ALA A 144 2.61 16.89 17.47
CA ALA A 144 3.57 17.70 16.73
C ALA A 144 4.66 16.84 16.07
N VAL A 145 5.15 15.79 16.75
CA VAL A 145 6.10 14.82 16.18
C VAL A 145 5.51 14.14 14.95
N ALA A 146 4.28 13.64 15.04
CA ALA A 146 3.58 13.02 13.92
C ALA A 146 3.43 14.00 12.75
N PHE A 147 3.01 15.23 13.04
CA PHE A 147 2.84 16.29 12.05
C PHE A 147 4.15 16.62 11.33
N VAL A 148 5.23 16.89 12.08
CA VAL A 148 6.56 17.20 11.54
C VAL A 148 7.13 16.03 10.74
N GLY A 149 7.01 14.79 11.25
CA GLY A 149 7.44 13.59 10.55
C GLY A 149 6.76 13.43 9.19
N GLY A 150 5.46 13.69 9.12
CA GLY A 150 4.70 13.66 7.88
C GLY A 150 5.12 14.75 6.89
N LEU A 151 5.35 15.98 7.37
CA LEU A 151 5.86 17.08 6.54
C LEU A 151 7.27 16.81 6.00
N LEU A 152 8.17 16.26 6.82
CA LEU A 152 9.52 15.89 6.41
C LEU A 152 9.50 14.80 5.34
N ALA A 153 8.69 13.75 5.52
CA ALA A 153 8.55 12.70 4.51
C ALA A 153 8.02 13.26 3.18
N ALA A 154 6.99 14.11 3.21
CA ALA A 154 6.51 14.79 2.01
C ALA A 154 7.59 15.69 1.39
N GLY A 155 8.38 16.41 2.19
CA GLY A 155 9.51 17.20 1.72
C GLY A 155 10.55 16.36 0.99
N VAL A 156 10.89 15.19 1.53
CA VAL A 156 11.78 14.21 0.88
C VAL A 156 11.19 13.71 -0.44
N VAL A 157 9.90 13.35 -0.46
CA VAL A 157 9.20 12.94 -1.69
C VAL A 157 9.26 14.03 -2.75
N LEU A 158 8.99 15.28 -2.39
CA LEU A 158 9.06 16.43 -3.30
C LEU A 158 10.49 16.67 -3.78
N ALA A 159 11.48 16.57 -2.90
CA ALA A 159 12.89 16.68 -3.26
C ALA A 159 13.31 15.60 -4.27
N ILE A 160 12.81 14.36 -4.14
CA ILE A 160 13.05 13.20 -5.02
C ILE A 160 12.22 13.23 -6.30
N ALA A 161 11.05 13.86 -6.31
CA ALA A 161 10.24 14.00 -7.53
C ALA A 161 10.77 15.11 -8.47
N GLY A 162 11.57 16.05 -7.94
CA GLY A 162 12.07 17.23 -8.68
C GLY A 162 11.27 18.50 -8.37
N GLY A 163 10.74 18.60 -7.16
CA GLY A 163 9.86 19.66 -6.68
C GLY A 163 8.37 19.37 -6.93
N ALA A 164 7.49 20.13 -6.29
CA ALA A 164 6.05 19.95 -6.42
C ALA A 164 5.49 20.28 -7.82
N GLY A 165 6.31 20.88 -8.69
CA GLY A 165 6.02 21.09 -10.11
C GLY A 165 6.26 19.87 -11.01
N SER A 166 6.86 18.79 -10.49
CA SER A 166 7.24 17.62 -11.28
C SER A 166 6.04 16.90 -11.90
N SER A 167 6.32 15.96 -12.81
CA SER A 167 5.26 15.11 -13.36
C SER A 167 4.64 14.26 -12.25
N THR A 168 3.31 14.13 -12.30
CA THR A 168 2.50 13.35 -11.36
C THR A 168 3.03 11.93 -11.14
N THR A 169 3.40 11.24 -12.22
CA THR A 169 3.88 9.86 -12.15
C THR A 169 5.16 9.76 -11.31
N ARG A 170 6.09 10.72 -11.46
CA ARG A 170 7.32 10.76 -10.64
C ARG A 170 7.01 11.03 -9.17
N LEU A 171 6.03 11.89 -8.91
CA LEU A 171 5.63 12.21 -7.54
C LEU A 171 5.05 10.97 -6.83
N ILE A 172 4.13 10.26 -7.49
CA ILE A 172 3.54 9.02 -6.95
C ILE A 172 4.61 7.94 -6.74
N LEU A 173 5.53 7.79 -7.70
CA LEU A 173 6.64 6.84 -7.65
C LEU A 173 7.61 7.09 -6.49
N ALA A 174 8.07 8.33 -6.36
CA ALA A 174 8.93 8.76 -5.27
C ALA A 174 8.21 8.58 -3.92
N GLY A 175 6.95 8.98 -3.89
CA GLY A 175 6.04 8.82 -2.78
C GLY A 175 5.91 7.40 -2.26
N SER A 176 5.51 6.47 -3.13
CA SER A 176 5.37 5.06 -2.77
C SER A 176 6.68 4.46 -2.28
N ALA A 177 7.81 4.82 -2.91
CA ALA A 177 9.12 4.32 -2.50
C ALA A 177 9.53 4.80 -1.10
N VAL A 178 9.36 6.09 -0.83
CA VAL A 178 9.64 6.69 0.48
C VAL A 178 8.68 6.13 1.54
N ALA A 179 7.39 6.01 1.23
CA ALA A 179 6.39 5.45 2.14
C ALA A 179 6.74 4.02 2.55
N MET A 180 7.09 3.17 1.58
CA MET A 180 7.49 1.79 1.84
C MET A 180 8.80 1.71 2.65
N ALA A 181 9.77 2.61 2.41
CA ALA A 181 11.00 2.68 3.20
C ALA A 181 10.72 3.01 4.67
N LEU A 182 9.89 4.03 4.91
CA LEU A 182 9.50 4.47 6.25
C LEU A 182 8.65 3.41 6.95
N GLN A 183 7.79 2.69 6.22
CA GLN A 183 7.02 1.57 6.75
C GLN A 183 7.93 0.41 7.16
N ALA A 184 8.94 0.05 6.35
CA ALA A 184 9.91 -0.98 6.72
C ALA A 184 10.73 -0.58 7.95
N GLY A 185 11.16 0.69 8.03
CA GLY A 185 11.81 1.24 9.21
C GLY A 185 10.90 1.20 10.44
N THR A 186 9.61 1.50 10.28
CA THR A 186 8.62 1.42 11.36
C THR A 186 8.47 -0.01 11.87
N SER A 187 8.24 -0.97 10.97
CA SER A 187 8.16 -2.39 11.35
C SER A 187 9.43 -2.89 12.03
N MET A 188 10.62 -2.42 11.61
CA MET A 188 11.88 -2.74 12.27
C MET A 188 11.91 -2.20 13.71
N LEU A 189 11.49 -0.95 13.94
CA LEU A 189 11.44 -0.36 15.28
C LEU A 189 10.44 -1.10 16.19
N LEU A 190 9.26 -1.45 15.67
CA LEU A 190 8.24 -2.20 16.42
C LEU A 190 8.74 -3.58 16.88
N ILE A 191 9.55 -4.25 16.04
CA ILE A 191 10.10 -5.58 16.35
C ILE A 191 11.29 -5.48 17.31
N LEU A 192 12.18 -4.49 17.14
CA LEU A 192 13.38 -4.38 17.96
C LEU A 192 13.13 -3.76 19.33
N PHE A 193 12.16 -2.86 19.43
CA PHE A 193 11.83 -2.11 20.64
C PHE A 193 10.37 -2.37 21.05
N GLU A 194 9.99 -3.65 21.12
CA GLU A 194 8.62 -4.09 21.40
C GLU A 194 8.05 -3.42 22.66
N ALA A 195 8.81 -3.42 23.76
CA ALA A 195 8.38 -2.84 25.02
C ALA A 195 8.07 -1.33 24.89
N GLU A 196 8.96 -0.58 24.25
CA GLU A 196 8.82 0.88 24.12
C GLU A 196 7.81 1.30 23.05
N THR A 197 7.52 0.42 22.10
CA THR A 197 6.58 0.69 21.01
C THR A 197 5.19 0.08 21.25
N THR A 198 4.92 -0.34 22.49
CA THR A 198 3.62 -0.89 22.89
C THR A 198 2.46 0.04 22.49
N GLY A 199 1.44 -0.51 21.83
CA GLY A 199 0.26 0.24 21.39
C GLY A 199 0.45 1.06 20.11
N LEU A 200 1.68 1.28 19.63
CA LEU A 200 1.91 2.00 18.36
C LEU A 200 1.41 1.23 17.15
N TYR A 201 1.41 -0.11 17.20
CA TYR A 201 0.79 -0.92 16.16
C TYR A 201 -0.70 -0.61 15.98
N ALA A 202 -1.44 -0.47 17.10
CA ALA A 202 -2.84 -0.07 17.07
C ALA A 202 -3.02 1.37 16.59
N TRP A 203 -2.16 2.30 17.04
CA TRP A 203 -2.16 3.69 16.55
C TRP A 203 -1.95 3.77 15.03
N GLY A 204 -1.02 2.98 14.49
CA GLY A 204 -0.71 2.90 13.06
C GLY A 204 -1.85 2.37 12.19
N SER A 205 -2.88 1.77 12.79
CA SER A 205 -4.10 1.34 12.11
C SER A 205 -5.24 2.37 12.14
N GLY A 206 -5.02 3.53 12.77
CA GLY A 206 -5.96 4.66 12.84
C GLY A 206 -7.12 4.43 13.80
N SER A 207 -7.23 5.25 14.85
CA SER A 207 -8.29 5.13 15.85
C SER A 207 -8.90 6.48 16.24
N LEU A 208 -10.23 6.52 16.30
CA LEU A 208 -10.98 7.63 16.87
C LEU A 208 -11.28 7.46 18.38
N THR A 209 -10.84 6.36 19.00
CA THR A 209 -11.22 6.00 20.39
C THR A 209 -10.48 6.79 21.46
N GLN A 210 -9.26 7.26 21.19
CA GLN A 210 -8.35 7.87 22.17
C GLN A 210 -8.34 9.41 22.12
N LEU A 211 -9.44 10.03 21.70
CA LEU A 211 -9.45 11.45 21.37
C LEU A 211 -10.11 12.34 22.42
N ASN A 212 -9.36 13.34 22.86
CA ASN A 212 -9.88 14.46 23.64
C ASN A 212 -10.51 15.50 22.72
N LEU A 213 -11.58 16.17 23.17
CA LEU A 213 -12.25 17.20 22.38
C LEU A 213 -11.29 18.32 21.95
N GLU A 214 -10.33 18.66 22.81
CA GLU A 214 -9.32 19.68 22.54
C GLU A 214 -8.47 19.39 21.30
N ALA A 215 -8.07 18.13 21.08
CA ALA A 215 -7.26 17.76 19.92
C ALA A 215 -8.03 18.01 18.62
N SER A 216 -9.31 17.63 18.59
CA SER A 216 -10.22 17.90 17.47
C SER A 216 -10.41 19.41 17.26
N LEU A 217 -10.63 20.17 18.33
CA LEU A 217 -10.81 21.63 18.26
C LEU A 217 -9.56 22.36 17.74
N ARG A 218 -8.35 21.91 18.13
CA ARG A 218 -7.08 22.47 17.62
C ARG A 218 -6.85 22.17 16.14
N ALA A 219 -7.39 21.07 15.62
CA ALA A 219 -7.30 20.72 14.21
C ALA A 219 -8.25 21.52 13.31
N LEU A 220 -9.42 21.95 13.83
CA LEU A 220 -10.44 22.66 13.06
C LEU A 220 -9.94 23.92 12.33
N PRO A 221 -9.16 24.83 12.96
CA PRO A 221 -8.63 26.01 12.25
C PRO A 221 -7.76 25.62 11.05
N VAL A 222 -6.89 24.61 11.20
CA VAL A 222 -6.00 24.16 10.13
C VAL A 222 -6.81 23.53 8.99
N ILE A 223 -7.80 22.71 9.32
CA ILE A 223 -8.70 22.09 8.33
C ILE A 223 -9.54 23.15 7.62
N GLY A 224 -10.07 24.13 8.36
CA GLY A 224 -10.84 25.25 7.83
C GLY A 224 -10.01 26.12 6.88
N LEU A 225 -8.77 26.45 7.23
CA LEU A 225 -7.83 27.17 6.37
C LEU A 225 -7.49 26.36 5.11
N GLY A 226 -7.26 25.06 5.24
CA GLY A 226 -7.01 24.17 4.09
C GLY A 226 -8.21 24.08 3.15
N LEU A 227 -9.43 23.98 3.69
CA LEU A 227 -10.67 23.99 2.90
C LEU A 227 -10.87 25.35 2.20
N LEU A 228 -10.65 26.46 2.90
CA LEU A 228 -10.73 27.80 2.33
C LEU A 228 -9.73 27.95 1.18
N ALA A 229 -8.47 27.54 1.39
CA ALA A 229 -7.46 27.55 0.34
C ALA A 229 -7.86 26.68 -0.86
N ALA A 230 -8.42 25.49 -0.62
CA ALA A 230 -8.93 24.62 -1.67
C ALA A 230 -10.05 25.29 -2.49
N LEU A 231 -10.99 25.96 -1.81
CA LEU A 231 -12.08 26.69 -2.46
C LEU A 231 -11.59 27.91 -3.25
N LEU A 232 -10.61 28.66 -2.74
CA LEU A 232 -9.97 29.76 -3.46
C LEU A 232 -9.24 29.27 -4.72
N LEU A 233 -8.65 28.07 -4.67
CA LEU A 233 -7.95 27.44 -5.80
C LEU A 233 -8.90 26.72 -6.77
N SER A 234 -10.19 26.57 -6.44
CA SER A 234 -11.15 25.77 -7.22
C SER A 234 -11.20 26.17 -8.69
N ARG A 235 -11.24 27.47 -9.00
CA ARG A 235 -11.23 27.96 -10.39
C ARG A 235 -9.95 27.59 -11.14
N ARG A 236 -8.80 27.63 -10.45
CA ARG A 236 -7.52 27.25 -11.05
C ARG A 236 -7.47 25.75 -11.32
N LEU A 237 -8.02 24.95 -10.42
CA LEU A 237 -8.16 23.49 -10.60
C LEU A 237 -9.11 23.12 -11.75
N ASP A 238 -10.22 23.84 -11.92
CA ASP A 238 -11.13 23.67 -13.06
C ASP A 238 -10.38 23.87 -14.38
N VAL A 239 -9.56 24.92 -14.48
CA VAL A 239 -8.78 25.19 -15.70
C VAL A 239 -7.63 24.21 -15.90
N LEU A 240 -6.94 23.80 -14.83
CA LEU A 240 -5.88 22.77 -14.88
C LEU A 240 -6.39 21.41 -15.40
N SER A 241 -7.69 21.14 -15.25
CA SER A 241 -8.31 19.93 -15.80
C SER A 241 -8.35 19.90 -17.32
N LEU A 242 -8.22 21.05 -18.00
CA LEU A 242 -8.17 21.17 -19.47
C LEU A 242 -6.82 20.77 -20.07
N GLY A 243 -5.78 20.64 -19.24
CA GLY A 243 -4.41 20.36 -19.66
C GLY A 243 -3.43 21.47 -19.24
N ASP A 244 -2.15 21.12 -19.12
CA ASP A 244 -1.13 22.07 -18.65
C ASP A 244 -0.91 23.21 -19.66
N ASP A 245 -0.89 22.90 -20.96
CA ASP A 245 -0.71 23.89 -22.02
C ASP A 245 -1.89 24.87 -22.07
N ALA A 246 -3.13 24.35 -22.05
CA ALA A 246 -4.34 25.17 -22.03
C ALA A 246 -4.45 26.03 -20.76
N ALA A 247 -4.02 25.53 -19.60
CA ALA A 247 -4.00 26.31 -18.38
C ALA A 247 -2.95 27.43 -18.42
N SER A 248 -1.78 27.17 -19.01
CA SER A 248 -0.72 28.16 -19.15
C SER A 248 -1.11 29.31 -20.09
N THR A 249 -1.79 29.03 -21.20
CA THR A 249 -2.29 30.06 -22.14
C THR A 249 -3.41 30.90 -21.55
N LEU A 250 -4.18 30.35 -20.62
CA LEU A 250 -5.19 31.08 -19.82
C LEU A 250 -4.59 31.86 -18.65
N GLY A 251 -3.25 31.97 -18.56
CA GLY A 251 -2.54 32.80 -17.58
C GLY A 251 -2.39 32.18 -16.19
N ILE A 252 -2.64 30.87 -16.05
CA ILE A 252 -2.47 30.20 -14.75
C ILE A 252 -1.01 29.76 -14.58
N PRO A 253 -0.35 30.14 -13.47
CA PRO A 253 0.97 29.62 -13.16
C PRO A 253 0.85 28.16 -12.69
N VAL A 254 0.94 27.22 -13.64
CA VAL A 254 0.72 25.77 -13.43
C VAL A 254 1.60 25.24 -12.29
N THR A 255 2.90 25.52 -12.34
CA THR A 255 3.88 25.04 -11.35
C THR A 255 3.57 25.56 -9.94
N SER A 256 3.40 26.87 -9.78
CA SER A 256 3.09 27.48 -8.47
C SER A 256 1.74 26.97 -7.93
N THR A 257 0.72 26.88 -8.79
CA THR A 257 -0.58 26.36 -8.38
C THR A 257 -0.47 24.92 -7.92
N ARG A 258 0.30 24.07 -8.62
CA ARG A 258 0.57 22.68 -8.23
C ARG A 258 1.25 22.60 -6.86
N VAL A 259 2.26 23.43 -6.63
CA VAL A 259 2.98 23.52 -5.35
C VAL A 259 2.01 23.85 -4.21
N VAL A 260 1.22 24.92 -4.34
CA VAL A 260 0.28 25.33 -3.30
C VAL A 260 -0.76 24.25 -3.03
N VAL A 261 -1.32 23.62 -4.07
CA VAL A 261 -2.32 22.55 -3.92
C VAL A 261 -1.72 21.35 -3.19
N VAL A 262 -0.51 20.93 -3.55
CA VAL A 262 0.18 19.81 -2.91
C VAL A 262 0.49 20.13 -1.45
N LEU A 263 0.99 21.33 -1.14
CA LEU A 263 1.26 21.75 0.24
C LEU A 263 -0.01 21.79 1.11
N CYS A 264 -1.13 22.30 0.57
CA CYS A 264 -2.41 22.28 1.28
C CYS A 264 -2.90 20.85 1.52
N ALA A 265 -2.77 19.95 0.54
CA ALA A 265 -3.15 18.55 0.70
C ALA A 265 -2.27 17.84 1.73
N VAL A 266 -0.95 18.10 1.73
CA VAL A 266 0.00 17.59 2.73
C VAL A 266 -0.37 18.09 4.12
N LEU A 267 -0.68 19.38 4.27
CA LEU A 267 -1.10 19.99 5.54
C LEU A 267 -2.38 19.34 6.09
N LEU A 268 -3.42 19.23 5.25
CA LEU A 268 -4.69 18.58 5.60
C LEU A 268 -4.52 17.12 5.99
N THR A 269 -3.58 16.42 5.34
CA THR A 269 -3.29 15.02 5.64
C THR A 269 -2.52 14.87 6.93
N ALA A 270 -1.48 15.69 7.15
CA ALA A 270 -0.67 15.67 8.36
C ALA A 270 -1.51 16.00 9.60
N VAL A 271 -2.39 17.00 9.53
CA VAL A 271 -3.31 17.30 10.65
C VAL A 271 -4.32 16.17 10.88
N SER A 272 -4.82 15.55 9.82
CA SER A 272 -5.72 14.40 9.93
C SER A 272 -5.06 13.20 10.61
N VAL A 273 -3.84 12.86 10.20
CA VAL A 273 -3.06 11.74 10.79
C VAL A 273 -2.68 12.05 12.23
N THR A 274 -2.43 13.31 12.56
CA THR A 274 -2.17 13.73 13.95
C THR A 274 -3.38 13.53 14.86
N VAL A 275 -4.60 13.72 14.34
CA VAL A 275 -5.83 13.56 15.11
C VAL A 275 -6.21 12.09 15.25
N ALA A 276 -6.34 11.35 14.14
CA ALA A 276 -6.92 9.99 14.18
C ALA A 276 -5.94 8.87 13.81
N GLY A 277 -4.67 9.19 13.59
CA GLY A 277 -3.73 8.25 12.99
C GLY A 277 -4.01 8.01 11.49
N PRO A 278 -3.30 7.05 10.89
CA PRO A 278 -3.46 6.64 9.50
C PRO A 278 -4.88 6.14 9.17
N MET A 279 -5.61 6.84 8.31
CA MET A 279 -6.94 6.41 7.83
C MET A 279 -6.89 6.15 6.32
N ALA A 280 -6.78 4.86 5.96
CA ALA A 280 -6.65 4.45 4.56
C ALA A 280 -7.91 4.72 3.73
N PHE A 281 -7.73 4.93 2.42
CA PHE A 281 -8.78 5.04 1.39
C PHE A 281 -9.77 6.19 1.46
N VAL A 282 -9.89 6.93 2.56
CA VAL A 282 -10.83 8.07 2.65
C VAL A 282 -10.51 9.12 1.58
N GLY A 283 -9.23 9.53 1.49
CA GLY A 283 -8.76 10.50 0.50
C GLY A 283 -8.67 9.96 -0.93
N LEU A 284 -8.83 8.66 -1.14
CA LEU A 284 -8.97 8.09 -2.48
C LEU A 284 -10.44 7.99 -2.88
N GLY A 285 -11.28 7.49 -1.97
CA GLY A 285 -12.66 7.12 -2.21
C GLY A 285 -13.64 8.26 -2.27
N ALA A 286 -13.58 9.16 -1.29
CA ALA A 286 -14.51 10.27 -1.20
C ALA A 286 -14.55 11.14 -2.48
N PRO A 287 -13.41 11.59 -3.05
CA PRO A 287 -13.43 12.33 -4.31
C PRO A 287 -13.87 11.50 -5.52
N VAL A 288 -13.59 10.19 -5.55
CA VAL A 288 -14.09 9.30 -6.60
C VAL A 288 -15.60 9.20 -6.55
N LEU A 289 -16.18 8.98 -5.36
CA LEU A 289 -17.63 8.96 -5.16
C LEU A 289 -18.26 10.30 -5.53
N ALA A 290 -17.62 11.42 -5.18
CA ALA A 290 -18.05 12.75 -5.59
C ALA A 290 -18.12 12.91 -7.12
N ARG A 291 -17.12 12.39 -7.85
CA ARG A 291 -17.11 12.40 -9.32
C ARG A 291 -18.18 11.47 -9.92
N LEU A 292 -18.43 10.31 -9.31
CA LEU A 292 -19.52 9.43 -9.72
C LEU A 292 -20.88 10.09 -9.53
N LEU A 293 -21.10 10.79 -8.41
CA LEU A 293 -22.29 11.63 -8.20
C LEU A 293 -22.37 12.76 -9.25
N GLY A 294 -21.22 13.31 -9.65
CA GLY A 294 -21.15 14.26 -10.77
C GLY A 294 -21.63 13.71 -12.10
N GLY A 295 -21.59 12.39 -12.30
CA GLY A 295 -22.17 11.73 -13.48
C GLY A 295 -23.72 11.80 -13.50
N LEU A 296 -24.33 11.88 -12.32
CA LEU A 296 -25.78 12.07 -12.14
C LEU A 296 -26.14 13.56 -12.12
N VAL A 297 -25.37 14.37 -11.38
CA VAL A 297 -25.56 15.81 -11.22
C VAL A 297 -24.35 16.56 -11.77
N GLY A 298 -24.43 16.99 -13.04
CA GLY A 298 -23.30 17.54 -13.79
C GLY A 298 -22.55 18.70 -13.12
N VAL A 299 -23.21 19.48 -12.25
CA VAL A 299 -22.62 20.65 -11.59
C VAL A 299 -21.54 20.26 -10.56
N VAL A 300 -21.61 19.05 -9.98
CA VAL A 300 -20.64 18.55 -8.99
C VAL A 300 -19.24 18.37 -9.60
N HIS A 301 -19.11 18.25 -10.92
CA HIS A 301 -17.79 18.20 -11.58
C HIS A 301 -16.96 19.48 -11.40
N ARG A 302 -17.59 20.61 -11.09
CA ARG A 302 -16.89 21.87 -10.86
C ARG A 302 -16.26 21.87 -9.48
N HIS A 303 -15.00 22.27 -9.38
CA HIS A 303 -14.22 22.09 -8.15
C HIS A 303 -14.80 22.80 -6.93
N HIS A 304 -15.51 23.91 -7.11
CA HIS A 304 -16.17 24.62 -6.01
C HIS A 304 -17.26 23.78 -5.31
N LEU A 305 -17.90 22.83 -6.01
CA LEU A 305 -18.81 21.85 -5.40
C LEU A 305 -18.12 20.50 -5.16
N LEU A 306 -17.21 20.08 -6.04
CA LEU A 306 -16.49 18.82 -5.90
C LEU A 306 -15.75 18.75 -4.56
N ILE A 307 -15.07 19.83 -4.16
CA ILE A 307 -14.27 19.91 -2.94
C ILE A 307 -15.13 19.70 -1.68
N PRO A 308 -16.18 20.50 -1.42
CA PRO A 308 -17.02 20.30 -0.24
C PRO A 308 -17.80 18.98 -0.27
N VAL A 309 -18.28 18.54 -1.44
CA VAL A 309 -18.91 17.22 -1.60
C VAL A 309 -17.95 16.09 -1.25
N SER A 310 -16.68 16.19 -1.69
CA SER A 310 -15.64 15.19 -1.34
C SER A 310 -15.34 15.21 0.15
N GLY A 311 -15.30 16.39 0.79
CA GLY A 311 -15.14 16.50 2.24
C GLY A 311 -16.28 15.82 3.01
N LEU A 312 -17.54 16.12 2.65
CA LEU A 312 -18.72 15.54 3.31
C LEU A 312 -18.83 14.03 3.09
N LEU A 313 -18.52 13.54 1.88
CA LEU A 313 -18.44 12.11 1.63
C LEU A 313 -17.31 11.45 2.42
N GLY A 314 -16.18 12.13 2.61
CA GLY A 314 -15.09 11.64 3.45
C GLY A 314 -15.52 11.48 4.90
N ALA A 315 -16.22 12.48 5.48
CA ALA A 315 -16.83 12.37 6.80
C ALA A 315 -17.82 11.19 6.86
N LEU A 316 -18.69 11.05 5.87
CA LEU A 316 -19.68 9.97 5.82
C LEU A 316 -19.02 8.59 5.76
N ILE A 317 -17.96 8.40 4.97
CA ILE A 317 -17.20 7.15 4.88
C ILE A 317 -16.64 6.77 6.24
N VAL A 318 -15.97 7.71 6.93
CA VAL A 318 -15.35 7.47 8.24
C VAL A 318 -16.41 7.12 9.28
N LEU A 319 -17.50 7.89 9.35
CA LEU A 319 -18.57 7.65 10.32
C LEU A 319 -19.32 6.34 10.05
N LEU A 320 -19.65 6.03 8.80
CA LEU A 320 -20.32 4.77 8.47
C LEU A 320 -19.44 3.56 8.75
N ALA A 321 -18.13 3.66 8.48
CA ALA A 321 -17.19 2.60 8.82
C ALA A 321 -17.12 2.36 10.33
N ASP A 322 -17.03 3.44 11.12
CA ASP A 322 -16.99 3.36 12.57
C ASP A 322 -18.28 2.79 13.18
N VAL A 323 -19.42 3.39 12.84
CA VAL A 323 -20.75 3.01 13.37
C VAL A 323 -21.17 1.61 12.88
N GLY A 324 -20.81 1.26 11.65
CA GLY A 324 -21.08 -0.06 11.08
C GLY A 324 -20.34 -1.18 11.81
N LEU A 325 -19.05 -0.98 12.10
CA LEU A 325 -18.27 -1.93 12.90
C LEU A 325 -18.88 -2.12 14.29
N ARG A 326 -19.24 -1.01 14.94
CA ARG A 326 -19.83 -0.99 16.28
C ARG A 326 -21.24 -1.58 16.35
N ALA A 327 -21.96 -1.64 15.23
CA ALA A 327 -23.24 -2.32 15.13
C ALA A 327 -23.11 -3.85 14.98
N LEU A 328 -21.99 -4.32 14.43
CA LEU A 328 -21.73 -5.74 14.15
C LEU A 328 -21.10 -6.48 15.35
N LEU A 329 -20.41 -5.75 16.23
CA LEU A 329 -19.66 -6.30 17.34
C LEU A 329 -20.26 -5.92 18.69
N THR A 330 -19.87 -6.64 19.74
CA THR A 330 -20.24 -6.26 21.11
C THR A 330 -19.65 -4.88 21.45
N PRO A 331 -20.28 -4.07 22.31
CA PRO A 331 -19.79 -2.73 22.64
C PRO A 331 -18.34 -2.71 23.13
N GLN A 332 -17.92 -3.74 23.87
CA GLN A 332 -16.56 -3.92 24.39
C GLN A 332 -15.57 -4.31 23.27
N GLY A 333 -15.93 -5.28 22.42
CA GLY A 333 -15.10 -5.67 21.28
C GLY A 333 -14.90 -4.52 20.29
N ALA A 334 -15.96 -3.75 20.02
CA ALA A 334 -15.91 -2.61 19.12
C ALA A 334 -15.08 -1.43 19.64
N ALA A 335 -14.88 -1.32 20.96
CA ALA A 335 -14.01 -0.31 21.55
C ALA A 335 -12.53 -0.66 21.40
N ALA A 336 -12.20 -1.95 21.33
CA ALA A 336 -10.83 -2.44 21.17
C ALA A 336 -10.30 -2.32 19.73
N ILE A 337 -11.19 -2.28 18.73
CA ILE A 337 -10.82 -2.30 17.31
C ILE A 337 -10.70 -0.86 16.76
N PRO A 338 -9.54 -0.49 16.22
CA PRO A 338 -9.33 0.81 15.58
C PRO A 338 -10.21 1.02 14.34
N THR A 339 -10.69 2.25 14.18
CA THR A 339 -11.64 2.66 13.12
C THR A 339 -11.05 2.67 11.71
N GLY A 340 -9.73 2.70 11.56
CA GLY A 340 -9.10 2.65 10.24
C GLY A 340 -9.23 1.27 9.58
N ILE A 341 -9.41 0.20 10.36
CA ILE A 341 -9.66 -1.16 9.84
C ILE A 341 -10.98 -1.25 9.03
N PRO A 342 -12.16 -0.93 9.59
CA PRO A 342 -13.40 -0.97 8.82
C PRO A 342 -13.39 0.05 7.67
N THR A 343 -12.71 1.17 7.84
CA THR A 343 -12.54 2.17 6.78
C THR A 343 -11.73 1.61 5.60
N ALA A 344 -10.66 0.87 5.90
CA ALA A 344 -9.83 0.21 4.89
C ALA A 344 -10.59 -0.90 4.15
N LEU A 345 -11.40 -1.70 4.86
CA LEU A 345 -12.26 -2.71 4.26
C LEU A 345 -13.30 -2.11 3.32
N LEU A 346 -13.97 -1.04 3.74
CA LEU A 346 -14.93 -0.31 2.91
C LEU A 346 -14.24 0.27 1.66
N GLY A 347 -13.07 0.87 1.84
CA GLY A 347 -12.24 1.40 0.77
C GLY A 347 -11.81 0.35 -0.25
N ALA A 348 -11.36 -0.81 0.22
CA ALA A 348 -11.00 -1.98 -0.59
C ALA A 348 -12.17 -2.43 -1.48
N VAL A 349 -13.36 -2.62 -0.89
CA VAL A 349 -14.56 -3.02 -1.63
C VAL A 349 -14.92 -1.97 -2.69
N MET A 350 -14.90 -0.69 -2.32
CA MET A 350 -15.24 0.40 -3.22
C MET A 350 -14.26 0.50 -4.40
N ILE A 351 -12.94 0.33 -4.21
CA ILE A 351 -11.97 0.30 -5.32
C ILE A 351 -12.25 -0.87 -6.25
N VAL A 352 -12.51 -2.07 -5.71
CA VAL A 352 -12.83 -3.24 -6.53
C VAL A 352 -14.09 -2.99 -7.36
N VAL A 353 -15.14 -2.43 -6.76
CA VAL A 353 -16.38 -2.07 -7.46
C VAL A 353 -16.12 -1.01 -8.53
N LEU A 354 -15.31 0.00 -8.23
CA LEU A 354 -14.92 1.03 -9.18
C LEU A 354 -14.12 0.44 -10.35
N ALA A 355 -13.11 -0.38 -10.07
CA ALA A 355 -12.28 -1.05 -11.07
C ALA A 355 -13.11 -1.90 -12.03
N ARG A 356 -14.20 -2.51 -11.53
CA ARG A 356 -15.14 -3.26 -12.37
C ARG A 356 -16.03 -2.35 -13.21
N ARG A 357 -16.32 -1.12 -12.77
CA ARG A 357 -17.19 -0.15 -13.45
C ARG A 357 -16.45 0.78 -14.42
N LEU A 358 -15.16 1.03 -14.18
CA LEU A 358 -14.31 1.77 -15.10
C LEU A 358 -14.30 1.04 -16.45
N ARG A 359 -14.61 1.79 -17.51
CA ARG A 359 -14.36 1.30 -18.87
C ARG A 359 -12.86 1.27 -19.05
N ASP A 360 -12.37 0.23 -19.74
CA ASP A 360 -10.95 0.14 -20.10
C ASP A 360 -10.58 1.47 -20.74
N SER A 361 -9.76 2.27 -20.05
CA SER A 361 -9.33 3.54 -20.59
C SER A 361 -8.58 3.19 -21.85
N GLY A 362 -9.01 3.72 -23.00
CA GLY A 362 -8.26 3.58 -24.24
C GLY A 362 -6.80 3.97 -23.98
N PRO A 363 -5.83 3.43 -24.74
CA PRO A 363 -4.42 3.29 -24.37
C PRO A 363 -3.97 4.49 -23.52
N ALA A 364 -3.95 4.31 -22.20
CA ALA A 364 -3.50 5.35 -21.30
C ALA A 364 -2.11 5.76 -21.78
N ALA A 365 -1.85 7.07 -21.85
CA ALA A 365 -0.56 7.61 -22.25
C ALA A 365 0.53 6.86 -21.49
N GLN A 366 1.21 5.95 -22.20
CA GLN A 366 2.20 5.08 -21.59
C GLN A 366 3.22 6.00 -20.93
N PRO A 367 3.58 5.81 -19.65
CA PRO A 367 4.70 6.53 -19.09
C PRO A 367 5.89 6.28 -20.03
N PRO A 368 6.68 7.31 -20.39
CA PRO A 368 7.80 7.15 -21.30
C PRO A 368 8.69 6.03 -20.77
N GLN A 369 8.59 4.86 -21.40
CA GLN A 369 9.45 3.75 -21.04
C GLN A 369 10.85 4.17 -21.47
N ALA A 370 11.82 4.10 -20.55
CA ALA A 370 13.21 4.22 -20.94
C ALA A 370 13.44 3.25 -22.09
N ARG A 371 13.87 3.75 -23.26
CA ARG A 371 14.15 2.90 -24.42
C ARG A 371 15.29 1.95 -24.03
N ILE A 372 14.95 0.77 -23.57
CA ILE A 372 15.94 -0.25 -23.19
C ILE A 372 16.47 -0.83 -24.50
N GLY A 373 17.58 -0.26 -24.98
CA GLY A 373 18.27 -0.75 -26.17
C GLY A 373 18.76 -2.18 -26.00
N LEU A 374 18.90 -2.89 -27.13
CA LEU A 374 19.54 -4.20 -27.16
C LEU A 374 21.00 -4.06 -26.74
N ARG A 375 21.43 -4.86 -25.76
CA ARG A 375 22.83 -4.96 -25.34
C ARG A 375 23.55 -6.06 -26.12
N SER A 376 24.88 -5.98 -26.24
CA SER A 376 25.68 -7.02 -26.91
C SER A 376 25.71 -8.32 -26.11
N LEU A 377 25.94 -9.45 -26.77
CA LEU A 377 26.05 -10.77 -26.12
C LEU A 377 27.23 -10.81 -25.14
N ARG A 378 28.38 -10.20 -25.51
CA ARG A 378 29.56 -10.11 -24.64
C ARG A 378 29.25 -9.40 -23.31
N ARG A 379 28.53 -8.28 -23.36
CA ARG A 379 28.09 -7.57 -22.16
C ARG A 379 27.14 -8.42 -21.32
N PHE A 380 26.21 -9.14 -21.95
CA PHE A 380 25.32 -10.05 -21.23
C PHE A 380 26.10 -11.14 -20.48
N LEU A 381 27.03 -11.82 -21.15
CA LEU A 381 27.84 -12.87 -20.52
C LEU A 381 28.72 -12.33 -19.40
N LEU A 382 29.35 -11.15 -19.59
CA LEU A 382 30.13 -10.48 -18.55
C LEU A 382 29.26 -10.13 -17.33
N VAL A 383 28.09 -9.53 -17.54
CA VAL A 383 27.16 -9.20 -16.46
C VAL A 383 26.73 -10.48 -15.73
N LEU A 384 26.43 -11.55 -16.45
CA LEU A 384 26.02 -12.82 -15.85
C LEU A 384 27.16 -13.44 -15.01
N ALA A 385 28.40 -13.41 -15.49
CA ALA A 385 29.56 -13.89 -14.75
C ALA A 385 29.82 -13.07 -13.48
N VAL A 386 29.74 -11.73 -13.58
CA VAL A 386 29.90 -10.83 -12.43
C VAL A 386 28.79 -11.03 -11.40
N LEU A 387 27.53 -11.15 -11.83
CA LEU A 387 26.41 -11.42 -10.94
C LEU A 387 26.52 -12.81 -10.29
N GLY A 388 26.96 -13.82 -11.04
CA GLY A 388 27.22 -15.15 -10.51
C GLY A 388 28.31 -15.15 -9.44
N ALA A 389 29.42 -14.45 -9.67
CA ALA A 389 30.48 -14.27 -8.69
C ALA A 389 29.99 -13.50 -7.45
N LEU A 390 29.18 -12.45 -7.63
CA LEU A 390 28.58 -11.70 -6.53
C LEU A 390 27.66 -12.59 -5.68
N VAL A 391 26.78 -13.38 -6.30
CA VAL A 391 25.91 -14.32 -5.58
C VAL A 391 26.72 -15.37 -4.83
N ALA A 392 27.79 -15.90 -5.43
CA ALA A 392 28.69 -16.82 -4.75
C ALA A 392 29.37 -16.17 -3.54
N ALA A 393 29.82 -14.91 -3.67
CA ALA A 393 30.38 -14.15 -2.55
C ALA A 393 29.34 -13.90 -1.45
N VAL A 394 28.08 -13.61 -1.81
CA VAL A 394 26.97 -13.46 -0.86
C VAL A 394 26.66 -14.78 -0.15
N VAL A 395 26.68 -15.92 -0.85
CA VAL A 395 26.50 -17.24 -0.24
C VAL A 395 27.63 -17.53 0.74
N LEU A 396 28.88 -17.27 0.36
CA LEU A 396 30.03 -17.42 1.26
C LEU A 396 29.90 -16.51 2.48
N LEU A 397 29.59 -15.23 2.30
CA LEU A 397 29.31 -14.31 3.41
C LEU A 397 28.15 -14.82 4.28
N GLY A 398 27.11 -15.37 3.67
CA GLY A 398 25.98 -16.06 4.28
C GLY A 398 26.40 -17.22 5.19
N LEU A 399 27.38 -18.02 4.77
CA LEU A 399 27.88 -19.10 5.62
C LEU A 399 28.81 -18.59 6.72
N LEU A 400 29.58 -17.53 6.46
CA LEU A 400 30.63 -17.05 7.37
C LEU A 400 30.16 -16.05 8.44
N ALA A 401 29.39 -15.04 8.07
CA ALA A 401 28.92 -13.99 8.98
C ALA A 401 27.83 -14.51 9.95
N GLY A 402 27.59 -13.83 11.06
CA GLY A 402 26.55 -14.20 12.05
C GLY A 402 27.00 -13.84 13.46
N SER A 403 26.31 -14.37 14.48
CA SER A 403 26.72 -14.21 15.89
C SER A 403 28.12 -14.73 16.17
N LEU A 404 28.54 -15.77 15.44
CA LEU A 404 29.90 -16.29 15.43
C LEU A 404 30.48 -16.15 14.02
N TRP A 405 31.56 -15.39 13.89
CA TRP A 405 32.24 -15.23 12.61
C TRP A 405 33.10 -16.47 12.32
N LEU A 406 32.81 -17.14 11.22
CA LEU A 406 33.55 -18.31 10.74
C LEU A 406 34.59 -17.91 9.69
N ARG A 407 35.58 -18.77 9.49
CA ARG A 407 36.60 -18.67 8.44
C ARG A 407 36.29 -19.63 7.30
N THR A 408 36.84 -19.36 6.12
CA THR A 408 36.68 -20.25 4.95
C THR A 408 37.22 -21.66 5.20
N GLY A 409 38.26 -21.79 6.03
CA GLY A 409 38.79 -23.09 6.46
C GLY A 409 37.78 -23.93 7.25
N ASP A 410 36.89 -23.29 8.00
CA ASP A 410 35.86 -23.96 8.80
C ASP A 410 34.81 -24.65 7.91
N ILE A 411 34.48 -24.03 6.78
CA ILE A 411 33.61 -24.62 5.76
C ILE A 411 34.25 -25.89 5.20
N LEU A 412 35.55 -25.85 4.90
CA LEU A 412 36.27 -27.00 4.36
C LEU A 412 36.33 -28.15 5.38
N LEU A 413 36.59 -27.84 6.66
CA LEU A 413 36.56 -28.84 7.74
C LEU A 413 35.18 -29.45 7.90
N TRP A 414 34.12 -28.65 7.82
CA TRP A 414 32.74 -29.12 7.93
C TRP A 414 32.34 -30.02 6.76
N LEU A 415 32.70 -29.64 5.52
CA LEU A 415 32.48 -30.48 4.34
C LEU A 415 33.22 -31.82 4.41
N ARG A 416 34.36 -31.87 5.11
CA ARG A 416 35.14 -33.10 5.36
C ARG A 416 34.67 -33.89 6.59
N GLY A 417 33.65 -33.41 7.31
CA GLY A 417 33.15 -34.02 8.54
C GLY A 417 34.07 -33.87 9.76
N GLY A 418 35.10 -33.02 9.69
CA GLY A 418 36.10 -32.80 10.74
C GLY A 418 35.95 -31.49 11.51
N ALA A 419 34.86 -30.73 11.29
CA ALA A 419 34.65 -29.47 12.02
C ALA A 419 34.26 -29.72 13.48
N PRO A 420 34.75 -28.90 14.43
CA PRO A 420 34.26 -28.88 15.80
C PRO A 420 32.73 -28.72 15.87
N GLU A 421 32.09 -29.34 16.87
CA GLU A 421 30.63 -29.45 16.97
C GLU A 421 29.90 -28.09 16.88
N LEU A 422 30.44 -27.05 17.53
CA LEU A 422 29.88 -25.69 17.46
C LEU A 422 29.87 -25.12 16.04
N ILE A 423 30.98 -25.33 15.30
CA ILE A 423 31.14 -24.88 13.91
C ILE A 423 30.23 -25.68 12.99
N ALA A 424 30.19 -27.01 13.19
CA ALA A 424 29.35 -27.90 12.42
C ALA A 424 27.85 -27.56 12.58
N ARG A 425 27.38 -27.33 13.82
CA ARG A 425 26.00 -26.86 14.08
C ARG A 425 25.73 -25.50 13.42
N ALA A 426 26.63 -24.52 13.61
CA ALA A 426 26.47 -23.20 13.01
C ALA A 426 26.33 -23.25 11.48
N LEU A 427 27.16 -24.05 10.79
CA LEU A 427 27.07 -24.21 9.33
C LEU A 427 25.83 -24.99 8.90
N THR A 428 25.44 -26.02 9.66
CA THR A 428 24.24 -26.83 9.40
C THR A 428 22.96 -26.00 9.52
N ASP A 429 22.90 -25.05 10.44
CA ASP A 429 21.78 -24.12 10.59
C ASP A 429 21.81 -22.98 9.55
N ARG A 430 23.01 -22.54 9.14
CA ARG A 430 23.17 -21.46 8.14
C ARG A 430 22.88 -21.91 6.73
N LEU A 431 23.23 -23.14 6.35
CA LEU A 431 23.02 -23.65 4.99
C LEU A 431 21.55 -23.50 4.52
N PRO A 432 20.54 -24.05 5.22
CA PRO A 432 19.15 -23.92 4.80
C PRO A 432 18.66 -22.47 4.84
N ARG A 433 19.16 -21.67 5.79
CA ARG A 433 18.84 -20.25 5.89
C ARG A 433 19.31 -19.45 4.67
N VAL A 434 20.59 -19.59 4.30
CA VAL A 434 21.18 -18.94 3.11
C VAL A 434 20.53 -19.48 1.84
N GLY A 435 20.29 -20.79 1.76
CA GLY A 435 19.58 -21.42 0.65
C GLY A 435 18.18 -20.86 0.46
N ALA A 436 17.40 -20.72 1.54
CA ALA A 436 16.07 -20.11 1.51
C ALA A 436 16.13 -18.67 0.99
N ALA A 437 17.05 -17.86 1.52
CA ALA A 437 17.22 -16.46 1.13
C ALA A 437 17.50 -16.31 -0.37
N VAL A 438 18.51 -17.02 -0.88
CA VAL A 438 18.95 -16.90 -2.27
C VAL A 438 17.92 -17.47 -3.24
N LEU A 439 17.35 -18.65 -2.95
CA LEU A 439 16.40 -19.30 -3.85
C LEU A 439 15.04 -18.60 -3.84
N ALA A 440 14.52 -18.19 -2.69
CA ALA A 440 13.29 -17.40 -2.63
C ALA A 440 13.48 -16.02 -3.29
N GLY A 441 14.64 -15.38 -3.11
CA GLY A 441 14.97 -14.13 -3.80
C GLY A 441 14.97 -14.29 -5.33
N ALA A 442 15.55 -15.39 -5.84
CA ALA A 442 15.51 -15.70 -7.27
C ALA A 442 14.09 -15.97 -7.77
N ALA A 443 13.29 -16.72 -7.02
CA ALA A 443 11.89 -17.03 -7.36
C ALA A 443 11.00 -15.77 -7.36
N LEU A 444 11.14 -14.90 -6.37
CA LEU A 444 10.42 -13.61 -6.31
C LEU A 444 10.83 -12.68 -7.45
N ALA A 445 12.10 -12.64 -7.83
CA ALA A 445 12.56 -11.86 -8.98
C ALA A 445 12.04 -12.44 -10.31
N LEU A 446 11.97 -13.76 -10.46
CA LEU A 446 11.37 -14.41 -11.62
C LEU A 446 9.88 -14.12 -11.72
N ALA A 447 9.14 -14.27 -10.62
CA ALA A 447 7.72 -13.90 -10.53
C ALA A 447 7.52 -12.41 -10.85
N GLY A 448 8.37 -11.53 -10.32
CA GLY A 448 8.34 -10.09 -10.59
C GLY A 448 8.57 -9.77 -12.06
N THR A 449 9.53 -10.43 -12.70
CA THR A 449 9.80 -10.28 -14.15
C THR A 449 8.54 -10.58 -14.96
N VAL A 450 7.88 -11.70 -14.66
CA VAL A 450 6.64 -12.12 -15.31
C VAL A 450 5.50 -11.14 -15.08
N VAL A 451 5.28 -10.72 -13.83
CA VAL A 451 4.17 -9.84 -13.46
C VAL A 451 4.32 -8.47 -14.12
N GLN A 452 5.53 -7.90 -14.10
CA GLN A 452 5.82 -6.62 -14.74
C GLN A 452 5.58 -6.63 -16.25
N THR A 453 5.98 -7.72 -16.91
CA THR A 453 5.76 -7.90 -18.35
C THR A 453 4.29 -8.04 -18.70
N THR A 454 3.59 -8.88 -17.94
CA THR A 454 2.17 -9.18 -18.12
C THR A 454 1.29 -7.95 -17.92
N VAL A 455 1.57 -7.20 -16.85
CA VAL A 455 0.84 -5.99 -16.47
C VAL A 455 1.33 -4.76 -17.24
N ARG A 456 2.51 -4.84 -17.87
CA ARG A 456 3.19 -3.74 -18.57
C ARG A 456 3.41 -2.53 -17.66
N ASN A 457 3.74 -2.80 -16.41
CA ASN A 457 4.04 -1.79 -15.41
C ASN A 457 5.35 -2.17 -14.71
N PRO A 458 6.43 -1.37 -14.84
CA PRO A 458 7.71 -1.67 -14.21
C PRO A 458 7.67 -1.62 -12.68
N LEU A 459 6.58 -1.14 -12.08
CA LEU A 459 6.32 -1.10 -10.65
C LEU A 459 5.48 -2.25 -10.16
N ALA A 460 4.99 -3.09 -11.07
CA ALA A 460 4.24 -4.25 -10.64
C ALA A 460 5.18 -5.18 -9.88
N GLU A 461 4.71 -5.69 -8.75
CA GLU A 461 5.38 -6.73 -8.00
C GLU A 461 4.42 -7.91 -7.78
N PRO A 462 4.92 -9.12 -7.49
CA PRO A 462 4.07 -10.28 -7.27
C PRO A 462 3.03 -10.10 -6.16
N GLY A 463 3.25 -9.19 -5.20
CA GLY A 463 2.27 -8.82 -4.18
C GLY A 463 0.94 -8.33 -4.75
N LEU A 464 0.92 -7.77 -5.96
CA LEU A 464 -0.31 -7.36 -6.66
C LEU A 464 -1.21 -8.55 -7.03
N LEU A 465 -0.67 -9.77 -7.06
CA LEU A 465 -1.46 -10.99 -7.22
C LEU A 465 -2.28 -11.32 -5.97
N GLY A 466 -2.11 -10.59 -4.86
CA GLY A 466 -2.80 -10.78 -3.59
C GLY A 466 -2.30 -11.95 -2.74
N ILE A 467 -1.33 -12.70 -3.24
CA ILE A 467 -0.80 -13.91 -2.60
C ILE A 467 -0.13 -13.56 -1.27
N THR A 468 0.68 -12.51 -1.26
CA THR A 468 1.37 -12.03 -0.08
C THR A 468 0.38 -11.60 1.02
N ALA A 469 -0.65 -10.84 0.64
CA ALA A 469 -1.66 -10.37 1.59
C ALA A 469 -2.56 -11.50 2.10
N GLY A 470 -2.96 -12.42 1.22
CA GLY A 470 -3.72 -13.61 1.59
C GLY A 470 -2.91 -14.58 2.45
N ALA A 471 -1.62 -14.75 2.17
CA ALA A 471 -0.73 -15.57 2.98
C ALA A 471 -0.51 -14.97 4.38
N GLY A 472 -0.38 -13.64 4.47
CA GLY A 472 -0.42 -12.90 5.73
C GLY A 472 -1.67 -13.19 6.55
N LEU A 473 -2.84 -13.10 5.90
CA LEU A 473 -4.11 -13.40 6.56
C LEU A 473 -4.20 -14.86 7.02
N GLY A 474 -3.77 -15.81 6.17
CA GLY A 474 -3.78 -17.24 6.50
C GLY A 474 -2.86 -17.57 7.68
N ALA A 475 -1.65 -17.00 7.71
CA ALA A 475 -0.71 -17.16 8.82
C ALA A 475 -1.25 -16.54 10.11
N ALA A 476 -1.77 -15.30 10.04
CA ALA A 476 -2.38 -14.65 11.19
C ALA A 476 -3.55 -15.47 11.75
N THR A 477 -4.44 -15.97 10.89
CA THR A 477 -5.56 -16.84 11.30
C THR A 477 -5.07 -18.04 12.12
N VAL A 478 -4.02 -18.74 11.66
CA VAL A 478 -3.52 -19.91 12.41
C VAL A 478 -2.96 -19.55 13.77
N VAL A 479 -2.19 -18.47 13.86
CA VAL A 479 -1.60 -18.04 15.14
C VAL A 479 -2.67 -17.52 16.10
N THR A 480 -3.67 -16.80 15.59
CA THR A 480 -4.64 -16.11 16.45
C THR A 480 -5.87 -16.93 16.82
N THR A 481 -6.28 -17.90 15.97
CA THR A 481 -7.57 -18.59 16.17
C THR A 481 -7.52 -20.11 16.14
N LEU A 482 -6.53 -20.72 15.47
CA LEU A 482 -6.50 -22.17 15.26
C LEU A 482 -5.46 -22.89 16.14
N ASP A 483 -4.70 -22.17 16.98
CA ASP A 483 -3.60 -22.68 17.82
C ASP A 483 -2.76 -23.75 17.11
N GLY A 484 -2.40 -23.45 15.86
CA GLY A 484 -1.75 -24.40 14.97
C GLY A 484 -0.24 -24.32 14.98
N GLY A 485 0.41 -25.48 14.89
CA GLY A 485 1.85 -25.56 14.65
C GLY A 485 2.27 -24.98 13.28
N ARG A 486 3.58 -24.82 13.08
CA ARG A 486 4.19 -24.25 11.87
C ARG A 486 3.67 -24.83 10.54
N LEU A 487 3.41 -26.14 10.48
CA LEU A 487 2.91 -26.79 9.27
C LEU A 487 1.52 -26.26 8.88
N LEU A 488 0.60 -26.14 9.85
CA LEU A 488 -0.75 -25.62 9.60
C LEU A 488 -0.68 -24.16 9.15
N MET A 489 0.20 -23.36 9.78
CA MET A 489 0.45 -21.97 9.39
C MET A 489 0.87 -21.85 7.92
N ILE A 490 1.83 -22.67 7.49
CA ILE A 490 2.31 -22.71 6.10
C ILE A 490 1.18 -23.11 5.15
N VAL A 491 0.44 -24.17 5.46
CA VAL A 491 -0.66 -24.67 4.62
C VAL A 491 -1.75 -23.62 4.48
N CYS A 492 -2.21 -23.04 5.58
CA CYS A 492 -3.22 -21.99 5.56
C CYS A 492 -2.74 -20.74 4.81
N ALA A 493 -1.48 -20.32 5.01
CA ALA A 493 -0.90 -19.19 4.28
C ALA A 493 -0.92 -19.43 2.76
N VAL A 494 -0.52 -20.61 2.30
CA VAL A 494 -0.55 -20.96 0.86
C VAL A 494 -1.99 -21.00 0.34
N LEU A 495 -2.89 -21.68 1.04
CA LEU A 495 -4.28 -21.83 0.61
C LEU A 495 -5.00 -20.49 0.51
N VAL A 496 -4.89 -19.63 1.53
CA VAL A 496 -5.53 -18.31 1.52
C VAL A 496 -4.85 -17.38 0.50
N GLY A 497 -3.53 -17.47 0.33
CA GLY A 497 -2.80 -16.74 -0.71
C GLY A 497 -3.27 -17.09 -2.12
N VAL A 498 -3.38 -18.39 -2.44
CA VAL A 498 -3.88 -18.87 -3.74
C VAL A 498 -5.36 -18.54 -3.93
N ALA A 499 -6.18 -18.69 -2.89
CA ALA A 499 -7.60 -18.30 -2.93
C ALA A 499 -7.76 -16.79 -3.20
N THR A 500 -6.89 -15.96 -2.65
CA THR A 500 -6.88 -14.50 -2.89
C THR A 500 -6.50 -14.19 -4.33
N PHE A 501 -5.49 -14.87 -4.89
CA PHE A 501 -5.17 -14.74 -6.32
C PHE A 501 -6.34 -15.15 -7.21
N ALA A 502 -7.00 -16.28 -6.91
CA ALA A 502 -8.16 -16.74 -7.65
C ALA A 502 -9.32 -15.73 -7.58
N LEU A 503 -9.56 -15.14 -6.40
CA LEU A 503 -10.54 -14.07 -6.20
C LEU A 503 -10.22 -12.83 -7.05
N ILE A 504 -8.97 -12.37 -7.05
CA ILE A 504 -8.53 -11.22 -7.85
C ILE A 504 -8.70 -11.52 -9.34
N ALA A 505 -8.26 -12.69 -9.79
CA ALA A 505 -8.40 -13.12 -11.18
C ALA A 505 -9.88 -13.14 -11.60
N LEU A 506 -10.76 -13.70 -10.77
CA LEU A 506 -12.21 -13.74 -11.01
C LEU A 506 -12.84 -12.35 -11.07
N LEU A 507 -12.50 -11.47 -10.12
CA LEU A 507 -13.05 -10.11 -10.04
C LEU A 507 -12.55 -9.20 -11.17
N ALA A 508 -11.30 -9.41 -11.61
CA ALA A 508 -10.69 -8.68 -12.71
C ALA A 508 -11.16 -9.18 -14.08
N TRP A 509 -11.65 -10.42 -14.17
CA TRP A 509 -12.13 -11.03 -15.41
C TRP A 509 -13.44 -10.38 -15.86
N ARG A 510 -13.38 -9.48 -16.85
CA ARG A 510 -14.57 -8.87 -17.45
C ARG A 510 -14.29 -8.49 -18.91
N ARG A 511 -14.81 -9.29 -19.86
CA ARG A 511 -14.53 -9.15 -21.31
C ARG A 511 -13.02 -9.18 -21.63
N GLY A 512 -12.28 -9.98 -20.85
CA GLY A 512 -10.82 -10.11 -20.90
C GLY A 512 -10.12 -9.63 -19.63
N LEU A 513 -8.82 -9.93 -19.54
CA LEU A 513 -7.94 -9.54 -18.43
C LEU A 513 -7.20 -8.25 -18.77
N ALA A 514 -7.81 -7.10 -18.49
CA ALA A 514 -7.18 -5.80 -18.65
C ALA A 514 -6.14 -5.55 -17.52
N PRO A 515 -4.89 -5.18 -17.81
CA PRO A 515 -3.84 -4.98 -16.81
C PRO A 515 -4.19 -3.94 -15.75
N GLU A 516 -4.74 -2.80 -16.15
CA GLU A 516 -5.12 -1.71 -15.24
C GLU A 516 -6.17 -2.16 -14.23
N ARG A 517 -7.21 -2.86 -14.70
CA ARG A 517 -8.25 -3.44 -13.84
C ARG A 517 -7.68 -4.50 -12.91
N PHE A 518 -6.79 -5.36 -13.40
CA PHE A 518 -6.15 -6.38 -12.59
C PHE A 518 -5.34 -5.77 -11.44
N VAL A 519 -4.55 -4.72 -11.72
CA VAL A 519 -3.79 -3.98 -10.69
C VAL A 519 -4.71 -3.34 -9.66
N LEU A 520 -5.78 -2.66 -10.11
CA LEU A 520 -6.71 -2.01 -9.19
C LEU A 520 -7.47 -2.98 -8.28
N VAL A 521 -7.94 -4.09 -8.84
CA VAL A 521 -8.57 -5.16 -8.06
C VAL A 521 -7.54 -5.78 -7.10
N GLY A 522 -6.32 -6.03 -7.57
CA GLY A 522 -5.23 -6.57 -6.74
C GLY A 522 -4.88 -5.68 -5.56
N ILE A 523 -4.70 -4.37 -5.78
CA ILE A 523 -4.46 -3.38 -4.72
C ILE A 523 -5.66 -3.36 -3.75
N GLY A 524 -6.88 -3.22 -4.25
CA GLY A 524 -8.08 -3.16 -3.42
C GLY A 524 -8.24 -4.40 -2.54
N THR A 525 -8.21 -5.59 -3.13
CA THR A 525 -8.31 -6.86 -2.39
C THR A 525 -7.15 -7.05 -1.44
N GLY A 526 -5.91 -6.72 -1.85
CA GLY A 526 -4.72 -6.83 -1.00
C GLY A 526 -4.84 -5.99 0.28
N TYR A 527 -5.23 -4.73 0.18
CA TYR A 527 -5.48 -3.89 1.36
C TYR A 527 -6.62 -4.42 2.23
N GLY A 528 -7.67 -4.99 1.62
CA GLY A 528 -8.73 -5.67 2.36
C GLY A 528 -8.20 -6.83 3.21
N MET A 529 -7.36 -7.69 2.63
CA MET A 529 -6.72 -8.80 3.36
C MET A 529 -5.76 -8.30 4.45
N SER A 530 -5.00 -7.23 4.21
CA SER A 530 -4.17 -6.60 5.23
C SER A 530 -4.98 -6.01 6.38
N ALA A 531 -6.15 -5.40 6.09
CA ALA A 531 -7.05 -4.90 7.12
C ALA A 531 -7.63 -6.04 7.99
N LEU A 532 -8.00 -7.17 7.37
CA LEU A 532 -8.41 -8.39 8.10
C LEU A 532 -7.25 -8.97 8.93
N THR A 533 -6.03 -8.98 8.41
CA THR A 533 -4.83 -9.43 9.14
C THR A 533 -4.61 -8.56 10.38
N THR A 534 -4.75 -7.24 10.23
CA THR A 534 -4.60 -6.27 11.32
C THR A 534 -5.71 -6.44 12.37
N PHE A 535 -6.95 -6.70 11.91
CA PHE A 535 -8.08 -7.01 12.79
C PHE A 535 -7.80 -8.23 13.66
N LEU A 536 -7.33 -9.33 13.07
CA LEU A 536 -6.97 -10.55 13.80
C LEU A 536 -5.87 -10.28 14.81
N LEU A 537 -4.82 -9.55 14.41
CA LEU A 537 -3.69 -9.19 15.29
C LEU A 537 -4.14 -8.43 16.53
N LEU A 538 -4.98 -7.42 16.35
CA LEU A 538 -5.45 -6.57 17.45
C LEU A 538 -6.53 -7.23 18.29
N SER A 539 -7.19 -8.27 17.77
CA SER A 539 -8.16 -9.06 18.52
C SER A 539 -7.52 -10.22 19.28
N ALA A 540 -6.28 -10.57 18.96
CA ALA A 540 -5.53 -11.67 19.56
C ALA A 540 -4.76 -11.23 20.81
N ASN A 541 -4.06 -12.20 21.42
CA ASN A 541 -3.21 -11.94 22.56
C ASN A 541 -2.03 -11.03 22.14
N PRO A 542 -1.78 -9.89 22.82
CA PRO A 542 -0.66 -9.00 22.51
C PRO A 542 0.69 -9.72 22.43
N PHE A 543 0.90 -10.78 23.23
CA PHE A 543 2.14 -11.57 23.25
C PHE A 543 2.43 -12.31 21.93
N ASP A 544 1.44 -12.56 21.08
CA ASP A 544 1.63 -13.23 19.77
C ASP A 544 2.01 -12.24 18.66
N THR A 545 1.81 -10.94 18.90
CA THR A 545 2.03 -9.87 17.91
C THR A 545 3.45 -9.86 17.34
N PRO A 546 4.54 -9.94 18.15
CA PRO A 546 5.91 -9.91 17.63
C PRO A 546 6.22 -11.10 16.72
N THR A 547 5.72 -12.29 17.07
CA THR A 547 5.89 -13.52 16.28
C THR A 547 5.24 -13.36 14.92
N ILE A 548 4.01 -12.83 14.86
CA ILE A 548 3.30 -12.62 13.60
C ILE A 548 3.93 -11.48 12.80
N LEU A 549 4.30 -10.37 13.43
CA LEU A 549 5.00 -9.26 12.77
C LEU A 549 6.33 -9.71 12.17
N THR A 550 7.07 -10.57 12.85
CA THR A 550 8.32 -11.15 12.35
C THR A 550 8.08 -12.00 11.09
N TRP A 551 6.98 -12.75 11.04
CA TRP A 551 6.61 -13.53 9.86
C TRP A 551 6.11 -12.66 8.70
N LEU A 552 5.26 -11.67 8.97
CA LEU A 552 4.75 -10.68 8.00
C LEU A 552 5.85 -9.77 7.45
N SER A 553 6.96 -9.65 8.19
CA SER A 553 8.16 -8.90 7.79
C SER A 553 9.14 -9.70 6.93
N GLY A 554 8.88 -11.00 6.74
CA GLY A 554 9.74 -11.90 5.99
C GLY A 554 11.01 -12.27 6.75
N THR A 555 11.08 -13.51 7.22
CA THR A 555 12.21 -14.03 8.00
C THR A 555 12.74 -15.35 7.45
N THR A 556 14.05 -15.44 7.40
CA THR A 556 14.85 -16.62 7.07
C THR A 556 15.25 -17.39 8.34
N TYR A 557 14.81 -16.93 9.51
CA TYR A 557 15.08 -17.60 10.79
C TYR A 557 14.38 -18.96 10.86
N GLY A 558 15.05 -19.93 11.48
CA GLY A 558 14.51 -21.27 11.75
C GLY A 558 14.22 -22.12 10.51
N ARG A 559 14.86 -21.85 9.36
CA ARG A 559 14.62 -22.61 8.12
C ARG A 559 15.40 -23.90 8.08
N SER A 560 14.77 -24.91 7.50
CA SER A 560 15.30 -26.24 7.28
C SER A 560 15.42 -26.51 5.77
N LEU A 561 16.15 -27.56 5.39
CA LEU A 561 16.21 -27.96 3.98
C LEU A 561 14.83 -28.33 3.42
N GLY A 562 13.90 -28.79 4.27
CA GLY A 562 12.52 -29.07 3.86
C GLY A 562 11.76 -27.84 3.36
N ASP A 563 12.14 -26.63 3.79
CA ASP A 563 11.56 -25.38 3.30
C ASP A 563 12.21 -24.90 2.00
N VAL A 564 13.47 -25.28 1.77
CA VAL A 564 14.30 -24.83 0.64
C VAL A 564 14.08 -25.68 -0.60
N VAL A 565 14.00 -27.00 -0.43
CA VAL A 565 13.88 -27.97 -1.52
C VAL A 565 12.65 -27.70 -2.42
N PRO A 566 11.45 -27.38 -1.90
CA PRO A 566 10.31 -27.04 -2.75
C PRO A 566 10.55 -25.82 -3.65
N VAL A 567 11.24 -24.79 -3.15
CA VAL A 567 11.61 -23.60 -3.94
C VAL A 567 12.57 -23.98 -5.05
N LEU A 568 13.57 -24.81 -4.74
CA LEU A 568 14.54 -25.30 -5.71
C LEU A 568 13.84 -26.09 -6.83
N ILE A 569 12.98 -27.04 -6.48
CA ILE A 569 12.20 -27.83 -7.44
C ILE A 569 11.36 -26.92 -8.32
N ALA A 570 10.65 -25.96 -7.72
CA ALA A 570 9.84 -24.99 -8.48
C ALA A 570 10.69 -24.19 -9.47
N LEU A 571 11.87 -23.69 -9.05
CA LEU A 571 12.77 -22.96 -9.93
C LEU A 571 13.31 -23.83 -11.08
N VAL A 572 13.69 -25.08 -10.80
CA VAL A 572 14.20 -26.02 -11.80
C VAL A 572 13.13 -26.36 -12.85
N LEU A 573 11.86 -26.44 -12.47
CA LEU A 573 10.76 -26.74 -13.39
C LEU A 573 10.25 -25.49 -14.13
N ILE A 574 10.08 -24.38 -13.42
CA ILE A 574 9.42 -23.18 -13.95
C ILE A 574 10.37 -22.30 -14.78
N THR A 575 11.66 -22.24 -14.42
CA THR A 575 12.61 -21.40 -15.18
C THR A 575 12.74 -21.87 -16.63
N PRO A 576 12.96 -23.16 -16.94
CA PRO A 576 12.97 -23.64 -18.32
C PRO A 576 11.65 -23.43 -19.05
N LEU A 577 10.50 -23.59 -18.36
CA LEU A 577 9.18 -23.32 -18.91
C LEU A 577 9.05 -21.86 -19.38
N LEU A 578 9.39 -20.90 -18.51
CA LEU A 578 9.31 -19.47 -18.83
C LEU A 578 10.36 -19.04 -19.87
N LEU A 579 11.55 -19.64 -19.86
CA LEU A 579 12.54 -19.44 -20.91
C LEU A 579 12.07 -20.03 -22.25
N GLY A 580 11.33 -21.13 -22.25
CA GLY A 580 10.65 -21.65 -23.45
C GLY A 580 9.60 -20.68 -24.00
N MET A 581 8.88 -19.99 -23.10
CA MET A 581 7.87 -18.98 -23.43
C MET A 581 8.44 -17.56 -23.66
N HIS A 582 9.76 -17.38 -23.74
CA HIS A 582 10.38 -16.04 -23.80
C HIS A 582 9.86 -15.18 -24.96
N ARG A 583 9.50 -15.78 -26.10
CA ARG A 583 8.95 -15.04 -27.25
C ARG A 583 7.58 -14.45 -26.95
N GLU A 584 6.72 -15.23 -26.29
CA GLU A 584 5.40 -14.76 -25.86
C GLU A 584 5.55 -13.64 -24.83
N LEU A 585 6.48 -13.77 -23.88
CA LEU A 585 6.79 -12.73 -22.90
C LEU A 585 7.34 -11.45 -23.56
N ASP A 586 8.24 -11.59 -24.54
CA ASP A 586 8.77 -10.46 -25.31
C ASP A 586 7.65 -9.74 -26.07
N LEU A 587 6.70 -10.47 -26.65
CA LEU A 587 5.53 -9.89 -27.33
C LEU A 587 4.57 -9.19 -26.35
N LEU A 588 4.30 -9.81 -25.20
CA LEU A 588 3.45 -9.23 -24.14
C LEU A 588 3.98 -7.88 -23.62
N ALA A 589 5.30 -7.67 -23.68
CA ALA A 589 5.93 -6.44 -23.23
C ALA A 589 5.72 -5.24 -24.19
N ILE A 590 5.40 -5.48 -25.47
CA ILE A 590 5.35 -4.44 -26.51
C ILE A 590 4.05 -3.63 -26.40
N ASP A 591 2.91 -4.26 -26.71
CA ASP A 591 1.60 -3.62 -26.73
C ASP A 591 0.46 -4.68 -26.59
N GLU A 592 -0.81 -4.29 -26.77
CA GLU A 592 -1.96 -5.20 -26.60
C GLU A 592 -2.39 -5.85 -27.94
N ASP A 593 -1.97 -5.29 -29.07
CA ASP A 593 -2.49 -5.62 -30.41
C ASP A 593 -1.51 -6.52 -31.19
N THR A 594 -0.21 -6.23 -31.13
CA THR A 594 0.87 -6.99 -31.76
C THR A 594 0.84 -8.49 -31.40
N PRO A 595 0.67 -8.91 -30.12
CA PRO A 595 0.56 -10.32 -29.81
C PRO A 595 -0.67 -10.98 -30.45
N ARG A 596 -1.80 -10.25 -30.54
CA ARG A 596 -3.05 -10.77 -31.12
C ARG A 596 -2.92 -10.97 -32.64
N VAL A 597 -2.27 -10.03 -33.32
CA VAL A 597 -1.97 -10.14 -34.76
C VAL A 597 -1.06 -11.33 -35.04
N LEU A 598 -0.12 -11.62 -34.15
CA LEU A 598 0.80 -12.76 -34.24
C LEU A 598 0.21 -14.09 -33.74
N GLY A 599 -1.11 -14.15 -33.46
CA GLY A 599 -1.83 -15.37 -33.10
C GLY A 599 -1.70 -15.81 -31.64
N VAL A 600 -1.10 -14.99 -30.77
CA VAL A 600 -1.01 -15.27 -29.33
C VAL A 600 -2.39 -15.13 -28.70
N ARG A 601 -2.82 -16.16 -27.96
CA ARG A 601 -4.06 -16.15 -27.17
C ARG A 601 -3.86 -15.33 -25.90
N LEU A 602 -3.79 -14.01 -26.07
CA LEU A 602 -3.35 -13.04 -25.06
C LEU A 602 -3.89 -13.30 -23.65
N GLU A 603 -5.20 -13.46 -23.50
CA GLU A 603 -5.84 -13.64 -22.19
C GLU A 603 -5.43 -14.95 -21.50
N ARG A 604 -5.34 -16.05 -22.26
CA ARG A 604 -4.95 -17.37 -21.72
C ARG A 604 -3.49 -17.39 -21.34
N THR A 605 -2.61 -16.85 -22.19
CA THR A 605 -1.19 -16.70 -21.88
C THR A 605 -1.02 -15.83 -20.64
N ARG A 606 -1.72 -14.69 -20.58
CA ARG A 606 -1.67 -13.77 -19.42
C ARG A 606 -2.05 -14.49 -18.13
N LEU A 607 -3.19 -15.20 -18.13
CA LEU A 607 -3.64 -15.96 -16.95
C LEU A 607 -2.66 -17.07 -16.58
N ALA A 608 -2.18 -17.85 -17.55
CA ALA A 608 -1.27 -18.96 -17.31
C ALA A 608 0.05 -18.48 -16.69
N VAL A 609 0.67 -17.45 -17.27
CA VAL A 609 1.96 -16.94 -16.80
C VAL A 609 1.80 -16.22 -15.45
N MET A 610 0.70 -15.49 -15.22
CA MET A 610 0.38 -14.97 -13.87
C MET A 610 0.16 -16.09 -12.85
N GLY A 611 -0.49 -17.19 -13.23
CA GLY A 611 -0.64 -18.37 -12.38
C GLY A 611 0.70 -19.01 -12.02
N VAL A 612 1.64 -19.08 -12.97
CA VAL A 612 3.01 -19.54 -12.72
C VAL A 612 3.76 -18.60 -11.76
N ALA A 613 3.67 -17.29 -11.97
CA ALA A 613 4.23 -16.31 -11.04
C ALA A 613 3.58 -16.40 -9.66
N ALA A 614 2.29 -16.70 -9.60
CA ALA A 614 1.57 -16.91 -8.37
C ALA A 614 2.12 -18.10 -7.59
N VAL A 615 2.32 -19.24 -8.25
CA VAL A 615 2.91 -20.44 -7.64
C VAL A 615 4.33 -20.16 -7.12
N LEU A 616 5.18 -19.49 -7.92
CA LEU A 616 6.52 -19.09 -7.48
C LEU A 616 6.49 -18.19 -6.25
N ALA A 617 5.61 -17.19 -6.23
CA ALA A 617 5.45 -16.28 -5.10
C ALA A 617 4.96 -17.03 -3.85
N SER A 618 3.94 -17.89 -3.96
CA SER A 618 3.42 -18.68 -2.84
C SER A 618 4.49 -19.59 -2.23
N ILE A 619 5.24 -20.32 -3.07
CA ILE A 619 6.31 -21.22 -2.60
C ILE A 619 7.45 -20.42 -1.94
N SER A 620 7.76 -19.23 -2.46
CA SER A 620 8.74 -18.32 -1.84
C SER A 620 8.28 -17.83 -0.47
N VAL A 621 6.99 -17.53 -0.30
CA VAL A 621 6.40 -17.10 0.97
C VAL A 621 6.48 -18.21 2.02
N VAL A 622 6.34 -19.48 1.64
CA VAL A 622 6.60 -20.60 2.56
C VAL A 622 8.03 -20.58 3.07
N ALA A 623 8.99 -20.35 2.17
CA ALA A 623 10.41 -20.44 2.49
C ALA A 623 10.95 -19.26 3.29
N VAL A 624 10.50 -18.02 3.05
CA VAL A 624 11.06 -16.82 3.68
C VAL A 624 9.99 -15.88 4.27
N GLY A 625 8.72 -16.24 4.21
CA GLY A 625 7.62 -15.34 4.62
C GLY A 625 7.37 -14.24 3.60
N VAL A 626 6.70 -13.18 4.05
CA VAL A 626 6.31 -12.05 3.18
C VAL A 626 7.52 -11.15 2.91
N VAL A 627 8.06 -11.21 1.69
CA VAL A 627 9.16 -10.34 1.25
C VAL A 627 8.72 -9.50 0.05
N GLY A 628 8.68 -8.18 0.23
CA GLY A 628 8.38 -7.19 -0.83
C GLY A 628 9.65 -6.70 -1.55
N PHE A 629 9.48 -5.79 -2.52
CA PHE A 629 10.55 -5.11 -3.29
C PHE A 629 11.43 -5.96 -4.21
N VAL A 630 11.72 -7.22 -3.89
CA VAL A 630 12.62 -8.06 -4.71
C VAL A 630 12.10 -8.17 -6.13
N GLY A 631 10.81 -8.49 -6.27
CA GLY A 631 10.12 -8.58 -7.56
C GLY A 631 9.94 -7.24 -8.28
N LEU A 632 10.17 -6.11 -7.60
CA LEU A 632 10.14 -4.78 -8.17
C LEU A 632 11.53 -4.35 -8.69
N VAL A 633 12.54 -4.42 -7.81
CA VAL A 633 13.89 -3.89 -8.04
C VAL A 633 14.72 -4.79 -8.96
N ALA A 634 14.76 -6.10 -8.71
CA ALA A 634 15.67 -7.00 -9.41
C ALA A 634 15.38 -7.10 -10.92
N PRO A 635 14.12 -7.26 -11.39
CA PRO A 635 13.82 -7.31 -12.82
C PRO A 635 14.09 -5.98 -13.53
N HIS A 636 13.84 -4.86 -12.85
CA HIS A 636 14.10 -3.54 -13.41
C HIS A 636 15.60 -3.32 -13.62
N LEU A 637 16.42 -3.66 -12.63
CA LEU A 637 17.87 -3.57 -12.73
C LEU A 637 18.44 -4.56 -13.76
N ALA A 638 17.89 -5.78 -13.83
CA ALA A 638 18.25 -6.74 -14.87
C ALA A 638 18.06 -6.15 -16.27
N ARG A 639 16.89 -5.57 -16.57
CA ARG A 639 16.61 -4.95 -17.87
C ARG A 639 17.57 -3.79 -18.18
N ALA A 640 17.92 -2.98 -17.18
CA ALA A 640 18.89 -1.90 -17.36
C ALA A 640 20.30 -2.42 -17.72
N LEU A 641 20.71 -3.56 -17.15
CA LEU A 641 22.04 -4.15 -17.35
C LEU A 641 22.17 -4.95 -18.66
N VAL A 642 21.18 -5.80 -18.97
CA VAL A 642 21.27 -6.80 -20.06
C VAL A 642 20.33 -6.56 -21.25
N GLY A 643 19.44 -5.55 -21.16
CA GLY A 643 18.45 -5.23 -22.18
C GLY A 643 17.08 -5.87 -21.89
N GLY A 644 16.09 -5.60 -22.77
CA GLY A 644 14.69 -5.99 -22.53
C GLY A 644 14.30 -7.42 -22.91
N ARG A 645 15.18 -8.21 -23.54
CA ARG A 645 14.86 -9.59 -23.96
C ARG A 645 14.72 -10.51 -22.76
N HIS A 646 13.62 -11.25 -22.66
CA HIS A 646 13.35 -12.13 -21.51
C HIS A 646 14.37 -13.25 -21.34
N LEU A 647 14.90 -13.78 -22.44
CA LEU A 647 15.95 -14.81 -22.43
C LEU A 647 17.20 -14.36 -21.65
N ARG A 648 17.46 -13.05 -21.58
CA ARG A 648 18.59 -12.47 -20.84
C ARG A 648 18.17 -11.91 -19.49
N THR A 649 16.99 -11.29 -19.45
CA THR A 649 16.47 -10.62 -18.25
C THR A 649 16.17 -11.64 -17.15
N ILE A 650 15.57 -12.79 -17.47
CA ILE A 650 15.21 -13.83 -16.50
C ILE A 650 16.42 -14.28 -15.66
N PRO A 651 17.52 -14.78 -16.25
CA PRO A 651 18.66 -15.25 -15.45
C PRO A 651 19.34 -14.10 -14.68
N ALA A 652 19.45 -12.91 -15.26
CA ALA A 652 20.03 -11.75 -14.58
C ALA A 652 19.15 -11.30 -13.39
N ALA A 653 17.83 -11.31 -13.54
CA ALA A 653 16.89 -10.95 -12.48
C ALA A 653 16.94 -11.95 -11.34
N MET A 654 17.01 -13.25 -11.64
CA MET A 654 17.14 -14.31 -10.63
C MET A 654 18.40 -14.15 -9.79
N LEU A 655 19.56 -13.90 -10.42
CA LEU A 655 20.82 -13.67 -9.70
C LEU A 655 20.77 -12.40 -8.86
N LEU A 656 20.22 -11.30 -9.39
CA LEU A 656 20.05 -10.06 -8.64
C LEU A 656 19.10 -10.24 -7.45
N GLY A 657 17.98 -10.94 -7.63
CA GLY A 657 17.02 -11.20 -6.57
C GLY A 657 17.60 -12.09 -5.47
N GLY A 658 18.25 -13.19 -5.85
CA GLY A 658 18.90 -14.09 -4.90
C GLY A 658 20.06 -13.42 -4.16
N GLY A 659 20.87 -12.62 -4.86
CA GLY A 659 21.94 -11.83 -4.26
C GLY A 659 21.41 -10.76 -3.29
N LEU A 660 20.33 -10.06 -3.66
CA LEU A 660 19.72 -9.02 -2.81
C LEU A 660 19.18 -9.60 -1.50
N VAL A 661 18.39 -10.67 -1.57
CA VAL A 661 17.81 -11.29 -0.37
C VAL A 661 18.89 -12.00 0.46
N GLY A 662 19.84 -12.67 -0.19
CA GLY A 662 20.99 -13.29 0.50
C GLY A 662 21.85 -12.27 1.24
N LEU A 663 22.12 -11.11 0.62
CA LEU A 663 22.86 -10.03 1.26
C LEU A 663 22.06 -9.43 2.41
N ALA A 664 20.76 -9.21 2.22
CA ALA A 664 19.88 -8.71 3.27
C ALA A 664 19.79 -9.66 4.47
N ASP A 665 19.73 -10.97 4.25
CA ASP A 665 19.84 -11.97 5.33
C ASP A 665 21.20 -11.90 6.03
N ALA A 666 22.30 -11.83 5.27
CA ALA A 666 23.64 -11.74 5.81
C ALA A 666 23.85 -10.51 6.69
N LEU A 667 23.35 -9.35 6.26
CA LEU A 667 23.41 -8.10 7.02
C LEU A 667 22.45 -8.13 8.21
N GLY A 668 21.22 -8.59 8.02
CA GLY A 668 20.19 -8.62 9.06
C GLY A 668 20.59 -9.43 10.29
N ARG A 669 21.37 -10.50 10.11
CA ARG A 669 21.88 -11.33 11.21
C ARG A 669 23.23 -10.91 11.79
N SER A 670 23.95 -9.98 11.16
CA SER A 670 25.32 -9.61 11.57
C SER A 670 25.42 -8.20 12.14
N LEU A 671 24.60 -7.25 11.70
CA LEU A 671 24.71 -5.84 12.08
C LEU A 671 24.39 -5.56 13.55
N ILE A 672 23.45 -6.30 14.13
CA ILE A 672 22.96 -6.07 15.51
C ILE A 672 22.99 -7.36 16.37
N ALA A 673 23.92 -8.28 16.06
CA ALA A 673 24.03 -9.53 16.80
C ALA A 673 24.19 -9.29 18.32
N PRO A 674 23.53 -10.09 19.20
CA PRO A 674 22.78 -11.32 18.92
C PRO A 674 21.35 -11.12 18.41
N ALA A 675 20.81 -9.90 18.47
CA ALA A 675 19.52 -9.58 17.85
C ALA A 675 19.62 -9.68 16.31
N GLN A 676 18.48 -9.84 15.64
CA GLN A 676 18.44 -10.02 14.19
C GLN A 676 17.32 -9.21 13.58
N ILE A 677 17.60 -8.62 12.42
CA ILE A 677 16.61 -7.91 11.61
C ILE A 677 16.05 -8.90 10.58
N PRO A 678 14.71 -9.03 10.46
CA PRO A 678 14.09 -9.82 9.40
C PRO A 678 14.62 -9.44 8.01
N ALA A 679 14.93 -10.46 7.21
CA ALA A 679 15.54 -10.25 5.89
C ALA A 679 14.66 -9.39 4.97
N GLY A 680 13.33 -9.53 5.04
CA GLY A 680 12.41 -8.73 4.22
C GLY A 680 12.46 -7.23 4.54
N LEU A 681 12.59 -6.85 5.80
CA LEU A 681 12.78 -5.45 6.21
C LEU A 681 14.12 -4.92 5.73
N MET A 682 15.19 -5.72 5.86
CA MET A 682 16.51 -5.33 5.36
C MET A 682 16.51 -5.14 3.84
N VAL A 683 15.80 -5.98 3.08
CA VAL A 683 15.60 -5.79 1.63
C VAL A 683 14.92 -4.45 1.35
N ALA A 684 13.89 -4.07 2.10
CA ALA A 684 13.19 -2.80 1.89
C ALA A 684 14.08 -1.59 2.23
N VAL A 685 14.87 -1.66 3.31
CA VAL A 685 15.85 -0.63 3.70
C VAL A 685 16.94 -0.45 2.63
N LEU A 686 17.42 -1.54 2.02
CA LEU A 686 18.41 -1.50 0.94
C LEU A 686 17.81 -1.08 -0.41
N GLY A 687 16.62 -1.59 -0.72
CA GLY A 687 15.97 -1.45 -2.02
C GLY A 687 15.35 -0.07 -2.25
N ALA A 688 14.80 0.56 -1.21
CA ALA A 688 14.10 1.83 -1.36
C ALA A 688 15.03 3.02 -1.71
N PRO A 689 16.21 3.22 -1.06
CA PRO A 689 17.16 4.25 -1.46
C PRO A 689 17.66 4.07 -2.89
N TYR A 690 17.92 2.82 -3.30
CA TYR A 690 18.33 2.51 -4.67
C TYR A 690 17.25 2.90 -5.69
N PHE A 691 15.99 2.54 -5.41
CA PHE A 691 14.87 2.89 -6.27
C PHE A 691 14.67 4.42 -6.37
N VAL A 692 14.79 5.12 -5.24
CA VAL A 692 14.80 6.59 -5.17
C VAL A 692 15.92 7.19 -6.01
N TRP A 693 17.14 6.67 -5.89
CA TRP A 693 18.29 7.13 -6.67
C TRP A 693 18.09 6.92 -8.16
N LEU A 694 17.51 5.79 -8.56
CA LEU A 694 17.22 5.50 -9.96
C LEU A 694 16.18 6.47 -10.55
N LEU A 695 15.12 6.78 -9.80
CA LEU A 695 14.14 7.80 -10.17
C LEU A 695 14.79 9.18 -10.29
N TRP A 696 15.69 9.52 -9.37
CA TRP A 696 16.45 10.77 -9.43
C TRP A 696 17.33 10.84 -10.69
N ARG A 697 17.99 9.74 -11.06
CA ARG A 697 18.87 9.71 -12.23
C ARG A 697 18.12 9.77 -13.57
N SER A 698 16.91 9.23 -13.64
CA SER A 698 16.04 9.34 -14.83
C SER A 698 15.44 10.74 -15.06
N ARG A 699 15.84 11.74 -14.26
CA ARG A 699 15.53 13.16 -14.49
C ARG A 699 16.31 13.77 -15.65
N ALA A 700 17.50 13.23 -15.93
CA ALA A 700 18.39 13.61 -17.03
C ALA A 700 18.12 12.72 -18.25
#